data_AF-A0A845G3W5-F1
#
_entry.id   AF-A0A845G3W5-F1
#
_cell.length_a   1.000
_cell.length_b   1.000
_cell.length_c   1.000
_cell.angle_alpha   90.00
_cell.angle_beta   90.00
_cell.angle_gamma   90.00
#
_symmetry.space_group_name_H-M   'P 1'
#
loop_
_entity.id
_entity.type
_entity.pdbx_description
1 polymer ?
#
loop_
_entity_poly.entity_id
_entity_poly.type
_entity_poly.pdbx_seq_one_letter_code
_entity_poly.pdbx_strand_id
1 'polypeptide(L)'
;MKLHLKRSTIAVLCAVPLLAAGIAAAVSSGGPAASSATATRDNAGAMPAPAPAARPVLLTGEVEALDTQTIVVPPSNSSPLVLRNFVAEGTQVKAGDLVLRIETGGAANIDRLKTELDRTIARVERDTATLEAGAIDTEKALISAEAALAKAKVDAALPRLQIAALNYDRNQAELDRATRDLAVKLEARDNYRQSVLRRREDGELEVKKMQINLAFQTVQLKQSEVRAARDGVVVHGYSPWKGERFEEGSSAWPGNAAGVVQGDGRMAVTAWVLEADRPYLSEGQELGLRFDALPGAALTGKIQSITSAPEARASWGSGRYFRVKIALPEGHGLPLVAGMSVFAEPRAAGAAANAAHQPAVATEPPAIEGEIASRQALPVSPPSIPYVWQYKLASIAPEGSLVNAGQPIAQFESGEVTTQLMQQQGQLREKQRALEKLQLDQAEADRASELAVAEAQSNAEKAERKASQPKELIRRVDYDKLVIERTEKTALARLTVEQRAVQIRARRAELTGLQAEVADLQQQVAALTKGQAAMTVLAPRKGLVMYRTTFSGEKVTVGSQVWMGLSVATLADPDQLYVNATIPEAQASNVRIGQQARVTVPGTNQALSAHVVALGRAFHGKSTAQSTIVRDLELQFDGAPAGLKPGAAVQAVLVADAHGKERKQ
;
A
#
# COMPACT_ATOMS: atom_id res chain seq x y z
N MET A 1 57.96 -27.94 -9.30
CA MET A 1 56.86 -28.49 -10.12
C MET A 1 55.88 -27.37 -10.44
N LYS A 2 55.86 -26.92 -11.69
CA LYS A 2 54.87 -25.98 -12.22
C LYS A 2 53.59 -26.79 -12.51
N LEU A 3 52.44 -26.38 -11.99
CA LEU A 3 51.15 -26.83 -12.52
C LEU A 3 50.19 -25.65 -12.60
N HIS A 4 49.59 -25.53 -13.78
CA HIS A 4 48.89 -24.36 -14.31
C HIS A 4 47.53 -24.10 -13.67
N LEU A 5 47.30 -22.83 -13.31
CA LEU A 5 45.99 -22.25 -13.06
C LEU A 5 45.26 -22.03 -14.40
N LYS A 6 44.18 -22.76 -14.67
CA LYS A 6 43.23 -22.44 -15.75
C LYS A 6 42.16 -21.49 -15.21
N ARG A 7 42.21 -20.23 -15.65
CA ARG A 7 41.11 -19.26 -15.55
C ARG A 7 40.12 -19.55 -16.68
N SER A 8 38.87 -19.85 -16.34
CA SER A 8 37.77 -19.96 -17.30
C SER A 8 37.02 -18.63 -17.32
N THR A 9 37.16 -17.91 -18.43
CA THR A 9 36.46 -16.68 -18.75
C THR A 9 35.21 -17.06 -19.56
N ILE A 10 34.02 -16.87 -19.00
CA ILE A 10 32.76 -17.00 -19.75
C ILE A 10 32.48 -15.64 -20.41
N ALA A 11 32.77 -15.54 -21.71
CA ALA A 11 32.36 -14.44 -22.56
C ALA A 11 30.95 -14.72 -23.08
N VAL A 12 29.98 -13.91 -22.65
CA VAL A 12 28.62 -13.88 -23.22
C VAL A 12 28.68 -13.02 -24.47
N LEU A 13 28.57 -13.66 -25.64
CA LEU A 13 28.51 -13.02 -26.95
C LEU A 13 27.07 -12.52 -27.18
N CYS A 14 26.86 -11.20 -27.18
CA CYS A 14 25.63 -10.58 -27.68
C CYS A 14 25.64 -10.61 -29.22
N ALA A 15 24.76 -11.40 -29.82
CA ALA A 15 24.46 -11.37 -31.25
C ALA A 15 23.14 -10.60 -31.47
N VAL A 16 23.23 -9.45 -32.14
CA VAL A 16 22.11 -8.66 -32.65
C VAL A 16 21.97 -8.96 -34.14
N PRO A 17 20.81 -9.40 -34.65
CA PRO A 17 20.54 -9.34 -36.08
C PRO A 17 19.80 -8.04 -36.42
N LEU A 18 20.50 -7.14 -37.12
CA LEU A 18 19.88 -6.10 -37.95
C LEU A 18 19.23 -6.78 -39.16
N LEU A 19 17.93 -6.58 -39.36
CA LEU A 19 17.28 -6.79 -40.66
C LEU A 19 16.86 -5.43 -41.23
N ALA A 20 17.62 -5.00 -42.23
CA ALA A 20 17.26 -3.92 -43.15
C ALA A 20 16.66 -4.54 -44.41
N ALA A 21 15.48 -4.07 -44.82
CA ALA A 21 14.93 -4.32 -46.14
C ALA A 21 14.31 -3.01 -46.65
N GLY A 22 15.05 -2.35 -47.54
CA GLY A 22 14.54 -1.24 -48.34
C GLY A 22 13.86 -1.77 -49.61
N ILE A 23 12.81 -1.07 -50.06
CA ILE A 23 12.28 -1.21 -51.42
C ILE A 23 12.20 0.19 -52.05
N ALA A 24 13.05 0.33 -53.06
CA ALA A 24 13.12 1.22 -54.20
C ALA A 24 12.13 2.40 -54.33
N ALA A 25 12.72 3.60 -54.37
CA ALA A 25 12.18 4.78 -55.03
C ALA A 25 12.47 4.71 -56.55
N ALA A 26 11.45 4.92 -57.39
CA ALA A 26 11.63 5.18 -58.81
C ALA A 26 11.51 6.70 -59.06
N VAL A 27 12.63 7.29 -59.47
CA VAL A 27 12.74 8.64 -60.03
C VAL A 27 12.40 8.57 -61.52
N SER A 28 11.52 9.43 -61.99
CA SER A 28 11.65 9.98 -63.34
C SER A 28 11.40 11.49 -63.32
N SER A 29 12.43 12.22 -63.73
CA SER A 29 12.46 13.66 -63.94
C SER A 29 12.72 13.90 -65.43
N GLY A 30 11.99 14.83 -66.05
CA GLY A 30 12.36 15.37 -67.36
C GLY A 30 11.20 16.03 -68.11
N GLY A 31 11.09 17.37 -68.01
CA GLY A 31 10.51 18.20 -69.08
C GLY A 31 11.48 18.31 -70.27
N PRO A 32 11.28 19.23 -71.27
CA PRO A 32 10.36 20.36 -71.29
C PRO A 32 9.63 20.64 -72.64
N ALA A 33 8.78 21.68 -72.60
CA ALA A 33 8.49 22.71 -73.62
C ALA A 33 8.07 22.34 -75.07
N ALA A 34 6.85 22.79 -75.45
CA ALA A 34 6.62 23.46 -76.73
C ALA A 34 5.38 24.39 -76.69
N SER A 35 5.70 25.67 -76.91
CA SER A 35 4.98 26.83 -77.43
C SER A 35 3.54 26.71 -77.98
N SER A 36 2.81 27.78 -77.65
CA SER A 36 1.56 28.36 -78.14
C SER A 36 1.27 28.38 -79.65
N ALA A 37 -0.03 28.32 -80.01
CA ALA A 37 -0.72 29.38 -80.76
C ALA A 37 -2.26 29.16 -80.85
N THR A 38 -3.00 30.10 -80.24
CA THR A 38 -4.20 30.82 -80.72
C THR A 38 -5.39 30.08 -81.37
N ALA A 39 -6.55 30.15 -80.72
CA ALA A 39 -7.81 30.53 -81.38
C ALA A 39 -8.81 31.09 -80.35
N THR A 40 -9.21 32.34 -80.59
CA THR A 40 -10.25 33.12 -79.91
C THR A 40 -11.64 32.48 -79.98
N ARG A 41 -12.40 32.55 -78.87
CA ARG A 41 -13.83 32.91 -78.86
C ARG A 41 -14.36 33.12 -77.43
N ASP A 42 -14.78 34.36 -77.19
CA ASP A 42 -16.01 34.81 -76.53
C ASP A 42 -16.42 34.27 -75.15
N ASN A 43 -16.40 35.24 -74.22
CA ASN A 43 -17.27 35.44 -73.06
C ASN A 43 -18.52 34.55 -72.94
N ALA A 44 -18.54 33.71 -71.90
CA ALA A 44 -19.75 33.32 -71.19
C ALA A 44 -19.39 33.10 -69.71
N GLY A 45 -20.11 33.74 -68.81
CA GLY A 45 -19.81 33.80 -67.38
C GLY A 45 -19.67 32.43 -66.72
N ALA A 46 -18.56 32.23 -66.02
CA ALA A 46 -18.35 31.09 -65.13
C ALA A 46 -18.72 31.52 -63.70
N MET A 47 -19.74 30.86 -63.17
CA MET A 47 -20.24 30.99 -61.81
C MET A 47 -19.11 30.83 -60.78
N PRO A 48 -19.16 31.57 -59.65
CA PRO A 48 -18.32 31.25 -58.51
C PRO A 48 -18.63 29.83 -58.03
N ALA A 49 -17.58 29.02 -57.84
CA ALA A 49 -17.69 27.72 -57.21
C ALA A 49 -18.46 27.88 -55.87
N PRO A 50 -19.47 27.05 -55.59
CA PRO A 50 -20.22 27.17 -54.35
C PRO A 50 -19.25 26.95 -53.19
N ALA A 51 -19.25 27.90 -52.24
CA ALA A 51 -18.65 27.69 -50.93
C ALA A 51 -19.09 26.33 -50.40
N PRO A 52 -18.21 25.52 -49.79
CA PRO A 52 -18.59 24.21 -49.28
C PRO A 52 -19.78 24.41 -48.35
N ALA A 53 -20.92 23.85 -48.73
CA ALA A 53 -22.12 23.89 -47.92
C ALA A 53 -21.73 23.32 -46.56
N ALA A 54 -21.81 24.14 -45.51
CA ALA A 54 -21.48 23.74 -44.16
C ALA A 54 -22.41 22.58 -43.80
N ARG A 55 -21.90 21.35 -43.90
CA ARG A 55 -22.64 20.18 -43.46
C ARG A 55 -22.77 20.32 -41.95
N PRO A 56 -23.99 20.38 -41.38
CA PRO A 56 -24.15 20.45 -39.94
C PRO A 56 -23.63 19.13 -39.35
N VAL A 57 -22.44 19.16 -38.76
CA VAL A 57 -21.85 18.01 -38.07
C VAL A 57 -22.50 17.88 -36.71
N LEU A 58 -23.36 16.89 -36.56
CA LEU A 58 -24.01 16.58 -35.31
C LEU A 58 -23.07 15.74 -34.45
N LEU A 59 -22.88 16.16 -33.22
CA LEU A 59 -21.99 15.53 -32.26
C LEU A 59 -22.79 15.02 -31.08
N THR A 60 -22.51 13.79 -30.67
CA THR A 60 -22.98 13.25 -29.40
C THR A 60 -21.81 13.26 -28.42
N GLY A 61 -22.08 13.69 -27.21
CA GLY A 61 -21.09 13.82 -26.16
C GLY A 61 -21.67 13.60 -24.79
N GLU A 62 -20.81 13.73 -23.79
CA GLU A 62 -21.17 13.68 -22.38
C GLU A 62 -20.53 14.83 -21.62
N VAL A 63 -21.17 15.26 -20.54
CA VAL A 63 -20.56 16.20 -19.59
C VAL A 63 -19.51 15.47 -18.77
N GLU A 64 -18.29 15.97 -18.76
CA GLU A 64 -17.17 15.42 -17.99
C GLU A 64 -16.71 16.46 -16.97
N ALA A 65 -16.52 16.05 -15.72
CA ALA A 65 -15.89 16.90 -14.73
C ALA A 65 -14.39 16.98 -15.02
N LEU A 66 -13.87 18.20 -15.27
CA LEU A 66 -12.43 18.39 -15.55
C LEU A 66 -11.56 17.94 -14.38
N ASP A 67 -12.11 18.00 -13.17
CA ASP A 67 -11.44 17.66 -11.93
C ASP A 67 -11.71 16.20 -11.50
N THR A 68 -11.68 15.25 -12.43
CA THR A 68 -11.77 13.80 -12.14
C THR A 68 -10.40 13.17 -11.85
N GLN A 69 -10.29 12.37 -10.78
CA GLN A 69 -9.11 11.55 -10.46
C GLN A 69 -9.46 10.07 -10.61
N THR A 70 -8.72 9.30 -11.40
CA THR A 70 -8.90 7.84 -11.46
C THR A 70 -8.33 7.14 -10.23
N ILE A 71 -9.14 6.26 -9.63
CA ILE A 71 -8.73 5.34 -8.57
C ILE A 71 -8.19 4.09 -9.26
N VAL A 72 -6.86 4.00 -9.39
CA VAL A 72 -6.19 2.87 -10.04
C VAL A 72 -5.85 1.82 -9.00
N VAL A 73 -6.10 0.55 -9.29
CA VAL A 73 -5.67 -0.57 -8.44
C VAL A 73 -4.14 -0.57 -8.40
N PRO A 74 -3.52 -0.42 -7.21
CA PRO A 74 -2.08 -0.33 -7.08
C PRO A 74 -1.31 -1.53 -7.67
N PRO A 75 -0.05 -1.32 -8.09
CA PRO A 75 0.81 -2.42 -8.51
C PRO A 75 1.08 -3.38 -7.35
N SER A 76 1.05 -4.68 -7.64
CA SER A 76 1.38 -5.74 -6.68
C SER A 76 2.08 -6.91 -7.39
N ASN A 77 2.84 -7.69 -6.62
CA ASN A 77 3.46 -8.93 -7.07
C ASN A 77 2.49 -10.12 -7.09
N SER A 78 1.26 -9.93 -6.59
CA SER A 78 0.16 -10.90 -6.63
C SER A 78 -0.98 -10.37 -7.50
N SER A 79 -1.62 -11.29 -8.25
CA SER A 79 -2.83 -11.00 -9.01
C SER A 79 -3.67 -12.28 -9.13
N PRO A 80 -5.00 -12.24 -8.94
CA PRO A 80 -5.84 -11.06 -8.67
C PRO A 80 -5.73 -10.53 -7.23
N LEU A 81 -6.05 -9.25 -7.03
CA LEU A 81 -6.05 -8.56 -5.73
C LEU A 81 -7.46 -8.41 -5.19
N VAL A 82 -7.62 -8.43 -3.87
CA VAL A 82 -8.89 -8.07 -3.21
C VAL A 82 -8.84 -6.61 -2.78
N LEU A 83 -9.86 -5.84 -3.15
CA LEU A 83 -10.03 -4.45 -2.73
C LEU A 83 -10.49 -4.40 -1.27
N ARG A 84 -9.82 -3.60 -0.43
CA ARG A 84 -10.08 -3.42 1.00
C ARG A 84 -10.20 -1.94 1.34
N ASN A 85 -11.02 -1.59 2.33
CA ASN A 85 -11.20 -0.19 2.70
C ASN A 85 -11.54 0.66 1.46
N PHE A 86 -12.29 0.09 0.52
CA PHE A 86 -12.72 0.81 -0.66
C PHE A 86 -13.92 1.64 -0.25
N VAL A 87 -13.74 2.97 -0.20
CA VAL A 87 -14.78 3.90 0.23
C VAL A 87 -16.04 3.68 -0.59
N ALA A 88 -17.20 3.62 0.08
CA ALA A 88 -18.48 3.38 -0.56
C ALA A 88 -18.78 4.43 -1.64
N GLU A 89 -19.44 3.99 -2.70
CA GLU A 89 -19.89 4.89 -3.77
C GLU A 89 -20.79 6.00 -3.22
N GLY A 90 -20.70 7.20 -3.83
CA GLY A 90 -21.43 8.38 -3.40
C GLY A 90 -20.85 9.07 -2.16
N THR A 91 -19.85 8.48 -1.49
CA THR A 91 -19.21 9.07 -0.31
C THR A 91 -18.32 10.24 -0.70
N GLN A 92 -18.42 11.34 0.06
CA GLN A 92 -17.54 12.49 -0.08
C GLN A 92 -16.21 12.25 0.62
N VAL A 93 -15.11 12.43 -0.11
CA VAL A 93 -13.74 12.33 0.39
C VAL A 93 -13.02 13.66 0.24
N LYS A 94 -12.11 13.94 1.16
CA LYS A 94 -11.21 15.10 1.10
C LYS A 94 -9.85 14.68 0.57
N ALA A 95 -9.10 15.65 0.06
CA ALA A 95 -7.70 15.45 -0.29
C ALA A 95 -6.92 14.86 0.91
N GLY A 96 -6.27 13.73 0.69
CA GLY A 96 -5.50 12.97 1.68
C GLY A 96 -6.21 11.73 2.25
N ASP A 97 -7.54 11.64 2.10
CA ASP A 97 -8.32 10.51 2.62
C ASP A 97 -7.95 9.20 1.91
N LEU A 98 -7.97 8.08 2.66
CA LEU A 98 -7.76 6.76 2.10
C LEU A 98 -9.00 6.34 1.33
N VAL A 99 -8.86 6.18 0.02
CA VAL A 99 -9.99 5.83 -0.87
C VAL A 99 -10.02 4.33 -1.14
N LEU A 100 -8.86 3.72 -1.36
CA LEU A 100 -8.73 2.31 -1.63
C LEU A 100 -7.43 1.79 -1.03
N ARG A 101 -7.47 0.62 -0.39
CA ARG A 101 -6.28 -0.16 -0.03
C ARG A 101 -6.41 -1.53 -0.67
N ILE A 102 -5.31 -2.12 -1.12
CA ILE A 102 -5.33 -3.53 -1.53
C ILE A 102 -4.87 -4.42 -0.39
N GLU A 103 -5.31 -5.67 -0.41
CA GLU A 103 -4.80 -6.66 0.52
C GLU A 103 -3.29 -6.86 0.31
N THR A 104 -2.50 -6.38 1.26
CA THR A 104 -1.09 -6.72 1.39
C THR A 104 -0.87 -7.31 2.76
N GLY A 105 -0.28 -8.49 2.86
CA GLY A 105 0.21 -9.04 4.14
C GLY A 105 1.35 -8.22 4.78
N GLY A 106 1.56 -6.97 4.34
CA GLY A 106 2.71 -6.13 4.62
C GLY A 106 2.77 -5.57 6.04
N ALA A 107 1.63 -5.21 6.66
CA ALA A 107 1.67 -4.59 7.99
C ALA A 107 2.25 -5.52 9.07
N ALA A 108 1.76 -6.77 9.14
CA ALA A 108 2.30 -7.79 10.03
C ALA A 108 3.75 -8.18 9.68
N ASN A 109 4.15 -8.03 8.40
CA ASN A 109 5.51 -8.29 7.97
C ASN A 109 6.48 -7.18 8.42
N ILE A 110 6.05 -5.92 8.41
CA ILE A 110 6.86 -4.77 8.82
C ILE A 110 7.23 -4.85 10.30
N ASP A 111 6.26 -5.15 11.18
CA ASP A 111 6.55 -5.23 12.61
C ASP A 111 7.48 -6.40 12.93
N ARG A 112 7.32 -7.55 12.25
CA ARG A 112 8.29 -8.65 12.33
C ARG A 112 9.68 -8.23 11.86
N LEU A 113 9.78 -7.51 10.75
CA LEU A 113 11.06 -7.03 10.22
C LEU A 113 11.73 -6.01 11.15
N LYS A 114 10.96 -5.18 11.87
CA LYS A 114 11.49 -4.29 12.91
C LYS A 114 12.07 -5.09 14.08
N THR A 115 11.31 -6.04 14.62
CA THR A 115 11.80 -6.91 15.69
C THR A 115 13.06 -7.67 15.26
N GLU A 116 13.09 -8.21 14.04
CA GLU A 116 14.26 -8.91 13.52
C GLU A 116 15.47 -7.98 13.33
N LEU A 117 15.24 -6.72 12.92
CA LEU A 117 16.28 -5.68 12.89
C LEU A 117 16.83 -5.39 14.28
N ASP A 118 15.96 -5.21 15.29
CA ASP A 118 16.38 -4.95 16.66
C ASP A 118 17.18 -6.13 17.24
N ARG A 119 16.76 -7.37 16.97
CA ARG A 119 17.51 -8.59 17.33
C ARG A 119 18.85 -8.67 16.61
N THR A 120 18.89 -8.29 15.34
CA THR A 120 20.14 -8.28 14.55
C THR A 120 21.12 -7.26 15.12
N ILE A 121 20.66 -6.04 15.45
CA ILE A 121 21.47 -4.99 16.09
C ILE A 121 22.04 -5.50 17.43
N ALA A 122 21.17 -6.06 18.27
CA ALA A 122 21.57 -6.64 19.56
C ALA A 122 22.60 -7.77 19.40
N ARG A 123 22.40 -8.68 18.44
CA ARG A 123 23.34 -9.77 18.14
C ARG A 123 24.70 -9.24 17.67
N VAL A 124 24.70 -8.29 16.72
CA VAL A 124 25.93 -7.69 16.19
C VAL A 124 26.72 -6.99 17.30
N GLU A 125 26.07 -6.21 18.17
CA GLU A 125 26.74 -5.55 19.29
C GLU A 125 27.31 -6.57 20.28
N ARG A 126 26.53 -7.61 20.64
CA ARG A 126 26.99 -8.69 21.52
C ARG A 126 28.23 -9.39 20.96
N ASP A 127 28.20 -9.77 19.69
CA ASP A 127 29.30 -10.49 19.04
C ASP A 127 30.56 -9.64 18.97
N THR A 128 30.40 -8.37 18.58
CA THR A 128 31.50 -7.41 18.49
C THR A 128 32.12 -7.18 19.86
N ALA A 129 31.31 -6.92 20.89
CA ALA A 129 31.78 -6.75 22.25
C ALA A 129 32.45 -8.02 22.81
N THR A 130 31.97 -9.21 22.44
CA THR A 130 32.62 -10.48 22.84
C THR A 130 34.02 -10.61 22.24
N LEU A 131 34.19 -10.26 20.95
CA LEU A 131 35.51 -10.25 20.31
C LEU A 131 36.42 -9.16 20.88
N GLU A 132 35.88 -7.98 21.21
CA GLU A 132 36.63 -6.90 21.86
C GLU A 132 37.14 -7.32 23.24
N ALA A 133 36.33 -8.04 24.04
CA ALA A 133 36.76 -8.58 25.32
C ALA A 133 37.91 -9.58 25.13
N GLY A 134 37.84 -10.44 24.12
CA GLY A 134 38.93 -11.34 23.75
C GLY A 134 40.19 -10.62 23.26
N ALA A 135 40.04 -9.53 22.52
CA ALA A 135 41.16 -8.69 22.12
C ALA A 135 41.86 -8.07 23.34
N ILE A 136 41.11 -7.60 24.33
CA ILE A 136 41.66 -7.09 25.60
C ILE A 136 42.38 -8.22 26.37
N ASP A 137 41.87 -9.45 26.37
CA ASP A 137 42.58 -10.59 26.98
C ASP A 137 43.92 -10.88 26.30
N THR A 138 43.99 -10.80 24.96
CA THR A 138 45.28 -10.93 24.25
C THR A 138 46.23 -9.77 24.55
N GLU A 139 45.71 -8.56 24.77
CA GLU A 139 46.51 -7.39 25.12
C GLU A 139 47.06 -7.49 26.55
N LYS A 140 46.27 -8.00 27.50
CA LYS A 140 46.73 -8.36 28.84
C LYS A 140 47.82 -9.43 28.82
N ALA A 141 47.65 -10.46 27.99
CA ALA A 141 48.65 -11.52 27.81
C ALA A 141 49.94 -10.97 27.18
N LEU A 142 49.83 -10.04 26.23
CA LEU A 142 50.97 -9.35 25.62
C LEU A 142 51.76 -8.54 26.65
N ILE A 143 51.08 -7.70 27.46
CA ILE A 143 51.73 -6.91 28.53
C ILE A 143 52.46 -7.82 29.51
N SER A 144 51.86 -8.95 29.87
CA SER A 144 52.47 -9.93 30.77
C SER A 144 53.74 -10.55 30.15
N ALA A 145 53.72 -10.85 28.84
CA ALA A 145 54.88 -11.35 28.12
C ALA A 145 55.98 -10.29 27.95
N GLU A 146 55.62 -9.02 27.70
CA GLU A 146 56.56 -7.89 27.66
C GLU A 146 57.27 -7.70 29.01
N ALA A 147 56.53 -7.77 30.11
CA ALA A 147 57.07 -7.69 31.46
C ALA A 147 57.98 -8.88 31.77
N ALA A 148 57.60 -10.10 31.35
CA ALA A 148 58.44 -11.29 31.50
C ALA A 148 59.75 -11.17 30.70
N LEU A 149 59.70 -10.69 29.47
CA LEU A 149 60.88 -10.43 28.65
C LEU A 149 61.78 -9.36 29.28
N ALA A 150 61.19 -8.27 29.79
CA ALA A 150 61.95 -7.22 30.45
C ALA A 150 62.66 -7.74 31.71
N LYS A 151 62.00 -8.57 32.54
CA LYS A 151 62.61 -9.23 33.71
C LYS A 151 63.73 -10.18 33.28
N ALA A 152 63.52 -10.98 32.25
CA ALA A 152 64.53 -11.89 31.70
C ALA A 152 65.76 -11.14 31.15
N LYS A 153 65.57 -9.99 30.51
CA LYS A 153 66.68 -9.12 30.06
C LYS A 153 67.53 -8.60 31.22
N VAL A 154 66.91 -8.21 32.34
CA VAL A 154 67.63 -7.78 33.54
C VAL A 154 68.48 -8.94 34.10
N ASP A 155 67.93 -10.16 34.13
CA ASP A 155 68.64 -11.36 34.61
C ASP A 155 69.76 -11.84 33.69
N ALA A 156 69.54 -11.76 32.37
CA ALA A 156 70.51 -12.14 31.36
C ALA A 156 71.66 -11.13 31.21
N ALA A 157 71.47 -9.88 31.65
CA ALA A 157 72.50 -8.85 31.67
C ALA A 157 73.54 -9.04 32.79
N LEU A 158 73.31 -9.96 33.74
CA LEU A 158 74.26 -10.26 34.80
C LEU A 158 75.54 -10.91 34.24
N PRO A 159 76.74 -10.34 34.52
CA PRO A 159 77.99 -10.92 34.04
C PRO A 159 78.21 -12.34 34.57
N ARG A 160 78.76 -13.22 33.72
CA ARG A 160 79.10 -14.62 34.08
C ARG A 160 80.04 -14.73 35.28
N LEU A 161 80.83 -13.69 35.56
CA LEU A 161 81.72 -13.65 36.73
C LEU A 161 80.97 -13.42 38.06
N GLN A 162 79.73 -12.93 38.02
CA GLN A 162 78.94 -12.57 39.20
C GLN A 162 77.87 -13.61 39.57
N ILE A 163 77.63 -14.61 38.70
CA ILE A 163 76.64 -15.67 38.91
C ILE A 163 77.21 -17.03 38.51
N ALA A 164 76.66 -18.12 39.06
CA ALA A 164 77.06 -19.47 38.64
C ALA A 164 76.85 -19.67 37.13
N ALA A 165 77.76 -20.39 36.46
CA ALA A 165 77.68 -20.62 35.01
C ALA A 165 76.33 -21.23 34.58
N LEU A 166 75.81 -22.18 35.36
CA LEU A 166 74.48 -22.76 35.15
C LEU A 166 73.35 -21.71 35.19
N ASN A 167 73.44 -20.75 36.12
CA ASN A 167 72.44 -19.68 36.24
C ASN A 167 72.54 -18.69 35.08
N TYR A 168 73.76 -18.41 34.59
CA TYR A 168 73.95 -17.61 33.40
C TYR A 168 73.29 -18.28 32.18
N ASP A 169 73.59 -19.56 31.93
CA ASP A 169 73.03 -20.31 30.80
C ASP A 169 71.50 -20.40 30.90
N ARG A 170 70.96 -20.59 32.11
CA ARG A 170 69.51 -20.57 32.36
C ARG A 170 68.89 -19.20 32.05
N ASN A 171 69.51 -18.10 32.47
CA ASN A 171 68.99 -16.75 32.22
C ASN A 171 69.00 -16.43 30.71
N GLN A 172 70.02 -16.88 29.96
CA GLN A 172 70.05 -16.75 28.50
C GLN A 172 68.92 -17.56 27.84
N ALA A 173 68.70 -18.80 28.28
CA ALA A 173 67.62 -19.63 27.76
C ALA A 173 66.22 -19.04 28.05
N GLU A 174 66.01 -18.44 29.22
CA GLU A 174 64.76 -17.74 29.56
C GLU A 174 64.55 -16.47 28.74
N LEU A 175 65.62 -15.71 28.43
CA LEU A 175 65.54 -14.56 27.52
C LEU A 175 65.08 -15.00 26.12
N ASP A 176 65.64 -16.08 25.58
CA ASP A 176 65.24 -16.63 24.28
C ASP A 176 63.81 -17.17 24.29
N ARG A 177 63.39 -17.79 25.39
CA ARG A 177 62.01 -18.25 25.58
C ARG A 177 61.04 -17.07 25.62
N ALA A 178 61.30 -16.05 26.43
CA ALA A 178 60.45 -14.88 26.58
C ALA A 178 60.35 -14.07 25.28
N THR A 179 61.43 -14.03 24.48
CA THR A 179 61.44 -13.36 23.18
C THR A 179 60.50 -14.06 22.18
N ARG A 180 60.51 -15.41 22.15
CA ARG A 180 59.61 -16.19 21.30
C ARG A 180 58.15 -16.10 21.77
N ASP A 181 57.92 -16.16 23.08
CA ASP A 181 56.56 -16.01 23.62
C ASP A 181 55.97 -14.63 23.29
N LEU A 182 56.75 -13.56 23.42
CA LEU A 182 56.32 -12.22 23.03
C LEU A 182 55.90 -12.15 21.56
N ALA A 183 56.67 -12.77 20.66
CA ALA A 183 56.34 -12.81 19.23
C ALA A 183 54.98 -13.50 18.97
N VAL A 184 54.70 -14.60 19.66
CA VAL A 184 53.41 -15.31 19.57
C VAL A 184 52.25 -14.46 20.11
N LYS A 185 52.45 -13.73 21.23
CA LYS A 185 51.40 -12.84 21.78
C LYS A 185 51.13 -11.63 20.90
N LEU A 186 52.15 -11.08 20.25
CA LEU A 186 51.99 -9.99 19.28
C LEU A 186 51.11 -10.42 18.10
N GLU A 187 51.40 -11.57 17.50
CA GLU A 187 50.61 -12.13 16.40
C GLU A 187 49.16 -12.42 16.84
N ALA A 188 48.97 -13.01 18.01
CA ALA A 188 47.64 -13.27 18.56
C ALA A 188 46.81 -11.98 18.73
N ARG A 189 47.43 -10.91 19.25
CA ARG A 189 46.80 -9.60 19.41
C ARG A 189 46.39 -8.99 18.07
N ASP A 190 47.24 -9.10 17.05
CA ASP A 190 46.93 -8.57 15.71
C ASP A 190 45.78 -9.35 15.05
N ASN A 191 45.78 -10.68 15.18
CA ASN A 191 44.69 -11.53 14.69
C ASN A 191 43.33 -11.20 15.33
N TYR A 192 43.31 -10.93 16.64
CA TYR A 192 42.08 -10.51 17.33
C TYR A 192 41.62 -9.12 16.89
N ARG A 193 42.54 -8.15 16.78
CA ARG A 193 42.20 -6.80 16.28
C ARG A 193 41.59 -6.85 14.88
N GLN A 194 42.16 -7.65 13.97
CA GLN A 194 41.59 -7.85 12.63
C GLN A 194 40.23 -8.54 12.65
N SER A 195 40.00 -9.45 13.60
CA SER A 195 38.70 -10.11 13.76
C SER A 195 37.61 -9.16 14.28
N VAL A 196 37.95 -8.26 15.21
CA VAL A 196 37.04 -7.19 15.66
C VAL A 196 36.66 -6.26 14.51
N LEU A 197 37.64 -5.79 13.74
CA LEU A 197 37.41 -4.90 12.59
C LEU A 197 36.47 -5.55 11.56
N ARG A 198 36.77 -6.77 11.14
CA ARG A 198 35.91 -7.51 10.19
C ARG A 198 34.50 -7.73 10.73
N ARG A 199 34.35 -8.12 12.00
CA ARG A 199 33.02 -8.34 12.59
C ARG A 199 32.18 -7.07 12.59
N ARG A 200 32.80 -5.91 12.86
CA ARG A 200 32.16 -4.61 12.85
C ARG A 200 31.69 -4.22 11.45
N GLU A 201 32.55 -4.36 10.45
CA GLU A 201 32.19 -4.09 9.05
C GLU A 201 31.06 -5.00 8.56
N ASP A 202 31.16 -6.30 8.82
CA ASP A 202 30.12 -7.28 8.46
C ASP A 202 28.79 -6.98 9.16
N GLY A 203 28.86 -6.62 10.45
CA GLY A 203 27.69 -6.24 11.25
C GLY A 203 26.99 -4.98 10.75
N GLU A 204 27.75 -3.95 10.38
CA GLU A 204 27.21 -2.72 9.80
C GLU A 204 26.49 -2.99 8.46
N LEU A 205 27.08 -3.85 7.60
CA LEU A 205 26.46 -4.27 6.34
C LEU A 205 25.18 -5.08 6.57
N GLU A 206 25.19 -5.98 7.55
CA GLU A 206 24.04 -6.80 7.93
C GLU A 206 22.86 -5.93 8.40
N VAL A 207 23.11 -4.99 9.32
CA VAL A 207 22.10 -4.05 9.80
C VAL A 207 21.58 -3.17 8.65
N LYS A 208 22.47 -2.66 7.80
CA LYS A 208 22.08 -1.83 6.65
C LYS A 208 21.21 -2.60 5.65
N LYS A 209 21.51 -3.87 5.38
CA LYS A 209 20.67 -4.74 4.54
C LYS A 209 19.26 -4.88 5.12
N MET A 210 19.14 -5.10 6.42
CA MET A 210 17.85 -5.22 7.11
C MET A 210 17.06 -3.90 7.09
N GLN A 211 17.74 -2.77 7.29
CA GLN A 211 17.13 -1.44 7.18
C GLN A 211 16.60 -1.15 5.77
N ILE A 212 17.36 -1.49 4.73
CA ILE A 212 16.93 -1.35 3.33
C ILE A 212 15.70 -2.22 3.06
N ASN A 213 15.69 -3.47 3.54
CA ASN A 213 14.55 -4.36 3.36
C ASN A 213 13.29 -3.80 4.07
N LEU A 214 13.43 -3.32 5.31
CA LEU A 214 12.34 -2.68 6.06
C LEU A 214 11.82 -1.43 5.33
N ALA A 215 12.72 -0.59 4.83
CA ALA A 215 12.36 0.61 4.07
C ALA A 215 11.62 0.26 2.77
N PHE A 216 12.11 -0.74 2.04
CA PHE A 216 11.48 -1.23 0.81
C PHE A 216 10.05 -1.73 1.08
N GLN A 217 9.86 -2.57 2.09
CA GLN A 217 8.55 -3.10 2.48
C GLN A 217 7.60 -1.99 2.96
N THR A 218 8.13 -0.99 3.67
CA THR A 218 7.35 0.18 4.12
C THR A 218 6.87 1.02 2.92
N VAL A 219 7.72 1.22 1.91
CA VAL A 219 7.33 1.92 0.68
C VAL A 219 6.30 1.10 -0.09
N GLN A 220 6.48 -0.22 -0.19
CA GLN A 220 5.53 -1.11 -0.86
C GLN A 220 4.14 -1.09 -0.20
N LEU A 221 4.07 -1.06 1.14
CA LEU A 221 2.81 -0.89 1.86
C LEU A 221 2.18 0.48 1.60
N LYS A 222 2.97 1.56 1.57
CA LYS A 222 2.43 2.89 1.23
C LYS A 222 1.91 2.94 -0.21
N GLN A 223 2.57 2.24 -1.14
CA GLN A 223 2.14 2.14 -2.52
C GLN A 223 0.88 1.30 -2.69
N SER A 224 0.53 0.44 -1.73
CA SER A 224 -0.70 -0.37 -1.74
C SER A 224 -1.95 0.42 -1.32
N GLU A 225 -1.78 1.70 -0.97
CA GLU A 225 -2.83 2.65 -0.63
C GLU A 225 -3.02 3.67 -1.76
N VAL A 226 -4.27 3.90 -2.13
CA VAL A 226 -4.70 5.00 -2.99
C VAL A 226 -5.40 6.03 -2.11
N ARG A 227 -4.85 7.25 -2.11
CA ARG A 227 -5.43 8.40 -1.42
C ARG A 227 -6.05 9.37 -2.41
N ALA A 228 -7.09 10.06 -1.97
CA ALA A 228 -7.68 11.15 -2.73
C ALA A 228 -6.64 12.29 -2.86
N ALA A 229 -6.36 12.73 -4.08
CA ALA A 229 -5.49 13.88 -4.35
C ALA A 229 -6.26 15.21 -4.29
N ARG A 230 -7.59 15.14 -4.22
CA ARG A 230 -8.51 16.27 -4.23
C ARG A 230 -9.80 15.90 -3.49
N ASP A 231 -10.59 16.92 -3.18
CA ASP A 231 -11.93 16.74 -2.65
C ASP A 231 -12.85 16.26 -3.79
N GLY A 232 -13.78 15.36 -3.48
CA GLY A 232 -14.72 14.86 -4.47
C GLY A 232 -15.59 13.72 -3.96
N VAL A 233 -16.39 13.15 -4.85
CA VAL A 233 -17.27 12.02 -4.58
C VAL A 233 -16.71 10.77 -5.25
N VAL A 234 -16.67 9.67 -4.51
CA VAL A 234 -16.20 8.38 -5.03
C VAL A 234 -17.29 7.74 -5.90
N VAL A 235 -16.95 7.40 -7.14
CA VAL A 235 -17.79 6.65 -8.10
C VAL A 235 -17.08 5.36 -8.43
N HIS A 236 -17.79 4.23 -8.32
CA HIS A 236 -17.19 2.90 -8.52
C HIS A 236 -17.14 2.55 -10.00
N GLY A 237 -16.05 1.89 -10.41
CA GLY A 237 -15.89 1.38 -11.76
C GLY A 237 -16.52 0.00 -11.93
N TYR A 238 -16.54 -0.49 -13.17
CA TYR A 238 -17.00 -1.84 -13.50
C TYR A 238 -15.82 -2.73 -13.89
N SER A 239 -15.90 -3.99 -13.48
CA SER A 239 -14.93 -5.02 -13.84
C SER A 239 -14.94 -5.26 -15.35
N PRO A 240 -13.81 -5.08 -16.06
CA PRO A 240 -13.73 -5.28 -17.50
C PRO A 240 -14.10 -6.70 -17.96
N TRP A 241 -14.01 -7.68 -17.06
CA TRP A 241 -14.20 -9.10 -17.36
C TRP A 241 -15.59 -9.61 -16.97
N LYS A 242 -16.13 -9.16 -15.83
CA LYS A 242 -17.43 -9.63 -15.33
C LYS A 242 -18.58 -8.67 -15.62
N GLY A 243 -18.28 -7.40 -15.93
CA GLY A 243 -19.28 -6.34 -16.01
C GLY A 243 -19.91 -5.98 -14.65
N GLU A 244 -19.49 -6.63 -13.56
CA GLU A 244 -19.92 -6.34 -12.19
C GLU A 244 -19.24 -5.07 -11.68
N ARG A 245 -19.95 -4.30 -10.86
CA ARG A 245 -19.40 -3.12 -10.18
C ARG A 245 -18.33 -3.54 -9.16
N PHE A 246 -17.23 -2.79 -9.09
CA PHE A 246 -16.22 -3.01 -8.05
C PHE A 246 -16.77 -2.55 -6.70
N GLU A 247 -16.72 -3.42 -5.70
CA GLU A 247 -17.11 -3.13 -4.32
C GLU A 247 -15.97 -3.53 -3.36
N GLU A 248 -16.12 -3.18 -2.08
CA GLU A 248 -15.23 -3.71 -1.06
C GLU A 248 -15.33 -5.25 -1.02
N GLY A 249 -14.19 -5.93 -1.15
CA GLY A 249 -14.10 -7.39 -1.28
C GLY A 249 -14.07 -7.90 -2.73
N SER A 250 -14.29 -7.05 -3.74
CA SER A 250 -14.17 -7.46 -5.15
C SER A 250 -12.72 -7.77 -5.52
N SER A 251 -12.56 -8.71 -6.47
CA SER A 251 -11.26 -9.02 -7.07
C SER A 251 -10.98 -8.09 -8.25
N ALA A 252 -9.81 -7.45 -8.27
CA ALA A 252 -9.36 -6.58 -9.34
C ALA A 252 -7.90 -6.87 -9.73
N TRP A 253 -7.53 -6.53 -10.96
CA TRP A 253 -6.17 -6.68 -11.45
C TRP A 253 -5.37 -5.39 -11.23
N PRO A 254 -4.07 -5.46 -10.91
CA PRO A 254 -3.20 -4.30 -10.86
C PRO A 254 -3.29 -3.47 -12.15
N GLY A 255 -3.42 -2.14 -12.02
CA GLY A 255 -3.53 -1.21 -13.15
C GLY A 255 -4.95 -0.99 -13.67
N ASN A 256 -5.95 -1.78 -13.25
CA ASN A 256 -7.35 -1.50 -13.59
C ASN A 256 -7.84 -0.22 -12.89
N ALA A 257 -8.78 0.48 -13.52
CA ALA A 257 -9.53 1.55 -12.85
C ALA A 257 -10.61 0.92 -11.95
N ALA A 258 -10.42 1.01 -10.64
CA ALA A 258 -11.42 0.58 -9.65
C ALA A 258 -12.57 1.59 -9.52
N GLY A 259 -12.34 2.85 -9.89
CA GLY A 259 -13.33 3.92 -9.84
C GLY A 259 -12.72 5.28 -10.12
N VAL A 260 -13.43 6.35 -9.80
CA VAL A 260 -12.95 7.73 -9.87
C VAL A 260 -13.36 8.52 -8.62
N VAL A 261 -12.54 9.48 -8.21
CA VAL A 261 -12.94 10.57 -7.33
C VAL A 261 -13.30 11.74 -8.22
N GLN A 262 -14.60 12.01 -8.32
CA GLN A 262 -15.13 13.06 -9.16
C GLN A 262 -15.24 14.36 -8.35
N GLY A 263 -14.49 15.38 -8.77
CA GLY A 263 -14.56 16.71 -8.15
C GLY A 263 -15.92 17.39 -8.40
N ASP A 264 -16.19 18.44 -7.63
CA ASP A 264 -17.36 19.32 -7.75
C ASP A 264 -17.13 20.50 -8.73
N GLY A 265 -15.97 20.52 -9.39
CA GLY A 265 -15.45 21.65 -10.15
C GLY A 265 -15.96 21.83 -11.60
N ARG A 266 -15.16 22.57 -12.37
CA ARG A 266 -15.50 23.05 -13.72
C ARG A 266 -15.87 21.88 -14.65
N MET A 267 -17.05 21.98 -15.25
CA MET A 267 -17.52 21.00 -16.23
C MET A 267 -17.00 21.33 -17.62
N ALA A 268 -16.74 20.30 -18.41
CA ALA A 268 -16.53 20.40 -19.85
C ALA A 268 -17.44 19.41 -20.57
N VAL A 269 -17.61 19.58 -21.87
CA VAL A 269 -18.30 18.58 -22.69
C VAL A 269 -17.27 17.85 -23.52
N THR A 270 -17.30 16.53 -23.44
CA THR A 270 -16.48 15.67 -24.28
C THR A 270 -17.39 15.02 -25.30
N ALA A 271 -17.19 15.36 -26.57
CA ALA A 271 -17.99 14.86 -27.68
C ALA A 271 -17.15 14.00 -28.62
N TRP A 272 -17.82 13.15 -29.39
CA TRP A 272 -17.17 12.27 -30.37
C TRP A 272 -17.63 12.64 -31.77
N VAL A 273 -16.67 12.88 -32.65
CA VAL A 273 -16.92 13.13 -34.08
C VAL A 273 -16.48 11.93 -34.89
N LEU A 274 -17.30 11.49 -35.85
CA LEU A 274 -16.94 10.44 -36.78
C LEU A 274 -15.78 10.88 -37.68
N GLU A 275 -14.91 9.96 -38.10
CA GLU A 275 -13.78 10.25 -39.00
C GLU A 275 -14.18 11.03 -40.26
N ALA A 276 -15.34 10.70 -40.84
CA ALA A 276 -15.87 11.39 -42.02
C ALA A 276 -16.23 12.87 -41.78
N ASP A 277 -16.58 13.22 -40.54
CA ASP A 277 -17.05 14.55 -40.15
C ASP A 277 -15.95 15.40 -39.48
N ARG A 278 -14.83 14.78 -39.10
CA ARG A 278 -13.66 15.44 -38.49
C ARG A 278 -13.15 16.66 -39.30
N PRO A 279 -13.05 16.63 -40.64
CA PRO A 279 -12.50 17.77 -41.41
C PRO A 279 -13.32 19.06 -41.30
N TYR A 280 -14.60 18.98 -40.91
CA TYR A 280 -15.49 20.14 -40.80
C TYR A 280 -15.48 20.80 -39.43
N LEU A 281 -14.63 20.33 -38.51
CA LEU A 281 -14.46 20.90 -37.17
C LEU A 281 -13.08 21.51 -36.99
N SER A 282 -13.02 22.69 -36.40
CA SER A 282 -11.77 23.38 -36.06
C SER A 282 -11.73 23.77 -34.58
N GLU A 283 -10.53 23.81 -33.99
CA GLU A 283 -10.35 24.34 -32.64
C GLU A 283 -10.77 25.83 -32.61
N GLY A 284 -11.39 26.24 -31.50
CA GLY A 284 -11.97 27.58 -31.32
C GLY A 284 -13.39 27.75 -31.86
N GLN A 285 -13.92 26.79 -32.64
CA GLN A 285 -15.27 26.86 -33.20
C GLN A 285 -16.35 26.82 -32.11
N GLU A 286 -17.41 27.62 -32.27
CA GLU A 286 -18.55 27.68 -31.37
C GLU A 286 -19.61 26.64 -31.74
N LEU A 287 -20.06 25.89 -30.74
CA LEU A 287 -21.09 24.87 -30.85
C LEU A 287 -22.26 25.22 -29.94
N GLY A 288 -23.49 25.03 -30.44
CA GLY A 288 -24.69 24.99 -29.63
C GLY A 288 -24.78 23.64 -28.93
N LEU A 289 -24.93 23.65 -27.61
CA LEU A 289 -25.00 22.46 -26.76
C LEU A 289 -26.42 22.34 -26.21
N ARG A 290 -27.02 21.18 -26.36
CA ARG A 290 -28.34 20.83 -25.81
C ARG A 290 -28.17 19.57 -24.95
N PHE A 291 -28.84 19.53 -23.81
CA PHE A 291 -28.67 18.48 -22.81
C PHE A 291 -29.95 17.66 -22.71
N ASP A 292 -29.86 16.34 -22.82
CA ASP A 292 -31.04 15.47 -22.77
C ASP A 292 -31.66 15.47 -21.38
N ALA A 293 -30.82 15.50 -20.34
CA ALA A 293 -31.27 15.66 -18.97
C ALA A 293 -31.94 17.01 -18.70
N LEU A 294 -31.71 18.07 -19.48
CA LEU A 294 -32.28 19.42 -19.24
C LEU A 294 -33.07 19.91 -20.46
N PRO A 295 -34.33 19.45 -20.64
CA PRO A 295 -35.15 19.83 -21.78
C PRO A 295 -35.30 21.35 -21.91
N GLY A 296 -34.92 21.90 -23.07
CA GLY A 296 -35.01 23.33 -23.37
C GLY A 296 -33.82 24.18 -22.92
N ALA A 297 -32.87 23.62 -22.15
CA ALA A 297 -31.63 24.30 -21.84
C ALA A 297 -30.65 24.22 -23.03
N ALA A 298 -30.08 25.36 -23.40
CA ALA A 298 -29.05 25.43 -24.43
C ALA A 298 -27.87 26.29 -23.96
N LEU A 299 -26.66 25.83 -24.21
CA LEU A 299 -25.43 26.59 -23.96
C LEU A 299 -24.65 26.76 -25.26
N THR A 300 -23.76 27.74 -25.29
CA THR A 300 -22.74 27.83 -26.34
C THR A 300 -21.42 27.41 -25.74
N GLY A 301 -20.75 26.42 -26.34
CA GLY A 301 -19.41 25.97 -25.95
C GLY A 301 -18.39 26.23 -27.06
N LYS A 302 -17.11 26.33 -26.69
CA LYS A 302 -16.01 26.47 -27.66
C LYS A 302 -15.18 25.20 -27.73
N ILE A 303 -14.89 24.72 -28.93
CA ILE A 303 -13.97 23.59 -29.10
C ILE A 303 -12.59 24.01 -28.59
N GLN A 304 -12.10 23.36 -27.54
CA GLN A 304 -10.79 23.62 -26.96
C GLN A 304 -9.71 22.79 -27.65
N SER A 305 -10.00 21.51 -27.91
CA SER A 305 -9.04 20.61 -28.54
C SER A 305 -9.73 19.43 -29.21
N ILE A 306 -9.13 18.89 -30.27
CA ILE A 306 -9.56 17.65 -30.92
C ILE A 306 -8.39 16.66 -30.95
N THR A 307 -8.61 15.40 -30.57
CA THR A 307 -7.53 14.40 -30.60
C THR A 307 -6.98 14.21 -32.01
N SER A 308 -5.68 13.91 -32.11
CA SER A 308 -5.02 13.64 -33.40
C SER A 308 -5.18 12.20 -33.87
N ALA A 309 -5.47 11.27 -32.96
CA ALA A 309 -5.71 9.86 -33.24
C ALA A 309 -7.19 9.51 -33.02
N PRO A 310 -7.80 8.70 -33.90
CA PRO A 310 -9.15 8.20 -33.71
C PRO A 310 -9.19 6.99 -32.77
N GLU A 311 -10.24 6.89 -31.97
CA GLU A 311 -10.55 5.76 -31.09
C GLU A 311 -11.77 4.98 -31.59
N ALA A 312 -11.82 3.69 -31.27
CA ALA A 312 -12.95 2.83 -31.57
C ALA A 312 -13.92 2.80 -30.38
N ARG A 313 -15.23 2.93 -30.63
CA ARG A 313 -16.27 2.73 -29.60
C ARG A 313 -17.13 1.54 -30.00
N ALA A 314 -16.81 0.37 -29.44
CA ALA A 314 -17.47 -0.89 -29.79
C ALA A 314 -18.99 -0.87 -29.60
N SER A 315 -19.50 -0.12 -28.62
CA SER A 315 -20.94 0.06 -28.38
C SER A 315 -21.64 0.91 -29.46
N TRP A 316 -20.88 1.64 -30.28
CA TRP A 316 -21.38 2.56 -31.33
C TRP A 316 -21.06 2.05 -32.74
N GLY A 317 -20.68 0.77 -32.87
CA GLY A 317 -20.37 0.11 -34.14
C GLY A 317 -18.89 0.14 -34.53
N SER A 318 -18.60 -0.09 -35.81
CA SER A 318 -17.24 -0.18 -36.38
C SER A 318 -16.62 1.17 -36.75
N GLY A 319 -17.30 2.28 -36.41
CA GLY A 319 -16.83 3.64 -36.71
C GLY A 319 -15.59 4.03 -35.90
N ARG A 320 -14.76 4.89 -36.49
CA ARG A 320 -13.63 5.55 -35.84
C ARG A 320 -14.03 6.96 -35.45
N TYR A 321 -13.75 7.34 -34.21
CA TYR A 321 -14.20 8.59 -33.63
C TYR A 321 -13.02 9.41 -33.10
N PHE A 322 -13.03 10.72 -33.31
CA PHE A 322 -12.10 11.65 -32.68
C PHE A 322 -12.78 12.30 -31.48
N ARG A 323 -12.03 12.47 -30.39
CA ARG A 323 -12.55 13.05 -29.15
C ARG A 323 -12.35 14.57 -29.19
N VAL A 324 -13.45 15.29 -29.02
CA VAL A 324 -13.54 16.75 -29.07
C VAL A 324 -13.83 17.25 -27.66
N LYS A 325 -12.90 18.03 -27.08
CA LYS A 325 -13.15 18.71 -25.80
C LYS A 325 -13.73 20.08 -26.08
N ILE A 326 -14.88 20.37 -25.48
CA ILE A 326 -15.64 21.61 -25.63
C ILE A 326 -15.67 22.29 -24.25
N ALA A 327 -15.06 23.48 -24.18
CA ALA A 327 -15.06 24.30 -22.99
C ALA A 327 -16.42 25.01 -22.84
N LEU A 328 -16.97 24.93 -21.62
CA LEU A 328 -18.18 25.64 -21.23
C LEU A 328 -17.82 27.04 -20.70
N PRO A 329 -18.68 28.06 -20.90
CA PRO A 329 -18.47 29.38 -20.33
C PRO A 329 -18.49 29.33 -18.79
N GLU A 330 -17.62 30.14 -18.16
CA GLU A 330 -17.57 30.25 -16.71
C GLU A 330 -18.90 30.80 -16.17
N GLY A 331 -19.42 30.22 -15.09
CA GLY A 331 -20.68 30.65 -14.49
C GLY A 331 -21.93 30.40 -15.34
N HIS A 332 -21.92 29.41 -16.25
CA HIS A 332 -23.02 29.04 -17.15
C HIS A 332 -24.40 28.82 -16.49
N GLY A 333 -24.48 28.73 -15.16
CA GLY A 333 -25.73 28.79 -14.39
C GLY A 333 -26.67 27.59 -14.55
N LEU A 334 -26.34 26.62 -15.40
CA LEU A 334 -27.08 25.37 -15.51
C LEU A 334 -26.60 24.36 -14.44
N PRO A 335 -27.50 23.55 -13.88
CA PRO A 335 -27.16 22.48 -12.93
C PRO A 335 -26.60 21.26 -13.69
N LEU A 336 -25.46 21.44 -14.36
CA LEU A 336 -24.81 20.36 -15.10
C LEU A 336 -24.22 19.32 -14.13
N VAL A 337 -24.41 18.05 -14.47
CA VAL A 337 -23.93 16.89 -13.71
C VAL A 337 -23.09 16.04 -14.67
N ALA A 338 -21.97 15.50 -14.22
CA ALA A 338 -21.15 14.67 -15.10
C ALA A 338 -21.91 13.41 -15.52
N GLY A 339 -21.62 12.93 -16.72
CA GLY A 339 -22.30 11.82 -17.39
C GLY A 339 -23.59 12.21 -18.12
N MET A 340 -24.08 13.45 -18.00
CA MET A 340 -25.22 13.92 -18.79
C MET A 340 -24.89 13.86 -20.29
N SER A 341 -25.82 13.35 -21.09
CA SER A 341 -25.73 13.31 -22.55
C SER A 341 -25.89 14.72 -23.12
N VAL A 342 -25.02 15.05 -24.07
CA VAL A 342 -25.00 16.34 -24.75
C VAL A 342 -25.08 16.11 -26.24
N PHE A 343 -26.03 16.79 -26.87
CA PHE A 343 -26.06 16.96 -28.31
C PHE A 343 -25.42 18.29 -28.65
N ALA A 344 -24.39 18.27 -29.49
CA ALA A 344 -23.70 19.46 -29.94
C ALA A 344 -23.88 19.67 -31.45
N GLU A 345 -24.27 20.87 -31.84
CA GLU A 345 -24.49 21.27 -33.23
C GLU A 345 -23.68 22.53 -33.58
N PRO A 346 -23.14 22.66 -34.80
CA PRO A 346 -22.35 23.81 -35.18
C PRO A 346 -23.25 25.03 -35.34
N ARG A 347 -22.91 26.14 -34.69
CA ARG A 347 -23.70 27.37 -34.81
C ARG A 347 -23.39 28.05 -36.14
N ALA A 348 -24.39 28.22 -36.99
CA ALA A 348 -24.29 29.11 -38.15
C ALA A 348 -24.23 30.57 -37.67
N ALA A 349 -23.25 31.34 -38.16
CA ALA A 349 -23.12 32.76 -37.86
C ALA A 349 -24.40 33.51 -38.26
N GLY A 350 -25.17 33.98 -37.27
CA GLY A 350 -26.39 34.79 -37.48
C GLY A 350 -27.72 34.14 -37.16
N ALA A 351 -27.79 32.88 -36.73
CA ALA A 351 -29.07 32.26 -36.34
C ALA A 351 -29.44 32.59 -34.88
N ALA A 352 -30.57 33.29 -34.71
CA ALA A 352 -31.29 33.40 -33.44
C ALA A 352 -31.76 32.01 -32.97
N ALA A 353 -31.77 31.79 -31.65
CA ALA A 353 -32.18 30.54 -31.03
C ALA A 353 -33.68 30.29 -31.27
N ASN A 354 -34.05 29.73 -32.43
CA ASN A 354 -35.35 29.14 -32.63
C ASN A 354 -35.36 27.79 -31.92
N ALA A 355 -35.73 27.83 -30.63
CA ALA A 355 -36.18 26.67 -29.90
C ALA A 355 -37.45 26.14 -30.58
N ALA A 356 -37.28 25.24 -31.56
CA ALA A 356 -38.38 24.45 -32.07
C ALA A 356 -38.92 23.60 -30.92
N HIS A 357 -40.06 24.05 -30.39
CA HIS A 357 -40.84 23.41 -29.35
C HIS A 357 -41.46 22.14 -29.94
N GLN A 358 -40.84 20.98 -29.71
CA GLN A 358 -41.61 19.74 -29.75
C GLN A 358 -42.29 19.61 -28.40
N PRO A 359 -43.63 19.52 -28.34
CA PRO A 359 -44.33 19.34 -27.09
C PRO A 359 -43.87 18.03 -26.47
N ALA A 360 -43.34 18.12 -25.24
CA ALA A 360 -43.13 16.96 -24.40
C ALA A 360 -44.48 16.26 -24.25
N VAL A 361 -44.63 15.11 -24.89
CA VAL A 361 -45.76 14.22 -24.66
C VAL A 361 -45.76 13.94 -23.16
N ALA A 362 -46.86 14.29 -22.49
CA ALA A 362 -47.08 13.99 -21.09
C ALA A 362 -47.13 12.46 -20.96
N THR A 363 -45.97 11.86 -20.71
CA THR A 363 -45.84 10.45 -20.41
C THR A 363 -46.33 10.21 -18.99
N GLU A 364 -47.09 9.13 -18.81
CA GLU A 364 -47.49 8.61 -17.51
C GLU A 364 -46.30 8.61 -16.55
N PRO A 365 -46.52 8.86 -15.24
CA PRO A 365 -45.44 8.88 -14.27
C PRO A 365 -44.68 7.55 -14.36
N PRO A 366 -43.42 7.58 -14.78
CA PRO A 366 -42.67 6.40 -15.10
C PRO A 366 -42.46 5.59 -13.83
N ALA A 367 -42.67 4.29 -13.97
CA ALA A 367 -42.34 3.36 -12.91
C ALA A 367 -40.81 3.22 -12.83
N ILE A 368 -40.25 3.62 -11.69
CA ILE A 368 -38.84 3.54 -11.38
C ILE A 368 -38.57 2.17 -10.75
N GLU A 369 -37.64 1.42 -11.33
CA GLU A 369 -37.17 0.17 -10.76
C GLU A 369 -36.12 0.46 -9.69
N GLY A 370 -36.25 -0.19 -8.54
CA GLY A 370 -35.27 -0.12 -7.47
C GLY A 370 -35.22 -1.40 -6.64
N GLU A 371 -34.40 -1.36 -5.61
CA GLU A 371 -34.24 -2.42 -4.63
C GLU A 371 -34.28 -1.82 -3.23
N ILE A 372 -34.88 -2.53 -2.27
CA ILE A 372 -34.81 -2.15 -0.86
C ILE A 372 -33.41 -2.45 -0.35
N ALA A 373 -32.66 -1.40 -0.04
CA ALA A 373 -31.35 -1.50 0.57
C ALA A 373 -31.41 -1.04 2.03
N SER A 374 -30.43 -1.48 2.81
CA SER A 374 -30.23 -0.98 4.16
C SER A 374 -29.07 0.02 4.15
N ARG A 375 -29.27 1.21 4.72
CA ARG A 375 -28.23 2.26 4.75
C ARG A 375 -26.96 1.81 5.44
N GLN A 376 -27.07 0.85 6.34
CA GLN A 376 -25.97 0.29 7.09
C GLN A 376 -26.04 -1.22 6.89
N ALA A 377 -25.23 -1.74 5.98
CA ALA A 377 -25.07 -3.17 5.74
C ALA A 377 -23.66 -3.55 6.22
N LEU A 378 -23.57 -4.41 7.23
CA LEU A 378 -22.27 -4.87 7.73
C LEU A 378 -21.98 -6.29 7.26
N PRO A 379 -20.91 -6.52 6.50
CA PRO A 379 -20.52 -7.88 6.13
C PRO A 379 -20.07 -8.67 7.37
N VAL A 380 -20.60 -9.89 7.50
CA VAL A 380 -20.20 -10.89 8.50
C VAL A 380 -19.19 -11.80 7.84
N SER A 381 -17.93 -11.71 8.25
CA SER A 381 -16.81 -12.48 7.70
C SER A 381 -15.93 -13.03 8.81
N PRO A 382 -15.13 -14.09 8.54
CA PRO A 382 -14.14 -14.56 9.49
C PRO A 382 -13.14 -13.45 9.84
N PRO A 383 -12.64 -13.40 11.09
CA PRO A 383 -11.63 -12.42 11.47
C PRO A 383 -10.33 -12.63 10.67
N SER A 384 -9.55 -11.56 10.49
CA SER A 384 -8.20 -11.68 9.95
C SER A 384 -7.23 -12.05 11.06
N ILE A 385 -6.87 -13.34 11.12
CA ILE A 385 -5.86 -13.87 12.04
C ILE A 385 -4.59 -14.18 11.24
N PRO A 386 -3.39 -13.76 11.69
CA PRO A 386 -2.14 -14.06 10.99
C PRO A 386 -1.99 -15.56 10.71
N TYR A 387 -1.61 -15.90 9.48
CA TYR A 387 -1.35 -17.28 9.02
C TYR A 387 -2.53 -18.23 9.00
N VAL A 388 -3.75 -17.76 9.26
CA VAL A 388 -4.96 -18.58 9.22
C VAL A 388 -5.84 -18.09 8.09
N TRP A 389 -5.79 -18.83 6.98
CA TRP A 389 -6.49 -18.49 5.74
C TRP A 389 -7.85 -19.17 5.62
N GLN A 390 -8.08 -20.21 6.42
CA GLN A 390 -9.21 -21.12 6.25
C GLN A 390 -9.91 -21.35 7.59
N TYR A 391 -11.23 -21.19 7.56
CA TYR A 391 -12.09 -21.32 8.73
C TYR A 391 -13.22 -22.30 8.42
N LYS A 392 -13.70 -23.01 9.44
CA LYS A 392 -14.94 -23.77 9.35
C LYS A 392 -16.06 -22.95 9.98
N LEU A 393 -17.18 -22.80 9.28
CA LEU A 393 -18.37 -22.18 9.86
C LEU A 393 -19.05 -23.17 10.82
N ALA A 394 -18.93 -22.95 12.12
CA ALA A 394 -19.49 -23.83 13.15
C ALA A 394 -20.97 -23.53 13.44
N SER A 395 -21.36 -22.26 13.40
CA SER A 395 -22.75 -21.84 13.51
C SER A 395 -23.00 -20.52 12.80
N ILE A 396 -24.25 -20.30 12.36
CA ILE A 396 -24.71 -19.04 11.78
C ILE A 396 -26.19 -18.83 12.15
N ALA A 397 -26.56 -17.58 12.46
CA ALA A 397 -27.93 -17.20 12.74
C ALA A 397 -28.82 -17.43 11.50
N PRO A 398 -30.04 -17.95 11.64
CA PRO A 398 -30.90 -18.26 10.51
C PRO A 398 -31.12 -17.07 9.57
N GLU A 399 -31.17 -17.33 8.26
CA GLU A 399 -31.50 -16.31 7.26
C GLU A 399 -32.87 -15.68 7.55
N GLY A 400 -32.93 -14.34 7.55
CA GLY A 400 -34.14 -13.59 7.87
C GLY A 400 -34.40 -13.39 9.36
N SER A 401 -33.55 -13.94 10.25
CA SER A 401 -33.70 -13.73 11.70
C SER A 401 -33.25 -12.33 12.14
N LEU A 402 -33.95 -11.80 13.14
CA LEU A 402 -33.63 -10.53 13.79
C LEU A 402 -32.68 -10.82 14.96
N VAL A 403 -31.47 -10.26 14.90
CA VAL A 403 -30.48 -10.35 15.99
C VAL A 403 -30.36 -9.01 16.68
N ASN A 404 -30.21 -9.02 18.00
CA ASN A 404 -29.96 -7.82 18.81
C ASN A 404 -28.46 -7.54 18.96
N ALA A 405 -28.11 -6.31 19.35
CA ALA A 405 -26.74 -5.95 19.68
C ALA A 405 -26.15 -6.92 20.72
N GLY A 406 -24.92 -7.41 20.48
CA GLY A 406 -24.20 -8.36 21.31
C GLY A 406 -24.54 -9.84 21.07
N GLN A 407 -25.56 -10.17 20.27
CA GLN A 407 -25.88 -11.57 19.95
C GLN A 407 -24.93 -12.15 18.90
N PRO A 408 -24.55 -13.43 19.00
CA PRO A 408 -23.69 -14.08 17.99
C PRO A 408 -24.44 -14.25 16.67
N ILE A 409 -23.81 -13.80 15.57
CA ILE A 409 -24.31 -13.97 14.21
C ILE A 409 -23.68 -15.19 13.56
N ALA A 410 -22.37 -15.33 13.69
CA ALA A 410 -21.62 -16.44 13.12
C ALA A 410 -20.49 -16.85 14.07
N GLN A 411 -20.26 -18.14 14.18
CA GLN A 411 -19.13 -18.69 14.91
C GLN A 411 -18.26 -19.47 13.93
N PHE A 412 -16.99 -19.11 13.91
CA PHE A 412 -15.95 -19.76 13.14
C PHE A 412 -15.08 -20.60 14.05
N GLU A 413 -14.58 -21.70 13.52
CA GLU A 413 -13.62 -22.56 14.19
C GLU A 413 -12.39 -22.77 13.33
N SER A 414 -11.23 -22.80 13.99
CA SER A 414 -9.96 -23.19 13.40
C SER A 414 -9.13 -23.96 14.43
N GLY A 415 -8.78 -25.21 14.10
CA GLY A 415 -7.87 -26.02 14.91
C GLY A 415 -6.43 -25.47 14.88
N GLU A 416 -6.06 -24.75 13.81
CA GLU A 416 -4.75 -24.13 13.68
C GLU A 416 -4.52 -23.02 14.71
N VAL A 417 -5.53 -22.17 14.95
CA VAL A 417 -5.45 -21.08 15.95
C VAL A 417 -5.13 -21.64 17.33
N THR A 418 -5.86 -22.68 17.77
CA THR A 418 -5.66 -23.30 19.09
C THR A 418 -4.27 -23.94 19.21
N THR A 419 -3.82 -24.65 18.16
CA THR A 419 -2.51 -25.31 18.13
C THR A 419 -1.38 -24.28 18.18
N GLN A 420 -1.47 -23.22 17.37
CA GLN A 420 -0.50 -22.13 17.35
C GLN A 420 -0.46 -21.38 18.68
N LEU A 421 -1.62 -21.07 19.27
CA LEU A 421 -1.69 -20.38 20.56
C LEU A 421 -1.02 -21.19 21.67
N MET A 422 -1.26 -22.50 21.72
CA MET A 422 -0.59 -23.39 22.69
C MET A 422 0.93 -23.43 22.48
N GLN A 423 1.39 -23.56 21.23
CA GLN A 423 2.81 -23.56 20.89
C GLN A 423 3.49 -22.24 21.27
N GLN A 424 2.91 -21.10 20.87
CA GLN A 424 3.45 -19.76 21.12
C GLN A 424 3.47 -19.43 22.62
N GLN A 425 2.44 -19.83 23.37
CA GLN A 425 2.46 -19.70 24.83
C GLN A 425 3.54 -20.57 25.49
N GLY A 426 3.78 -21.78 24.98
CA GLY A 426 4.87 -22.64 25.43
C GLY A 426 6.24 -21.98 25.23
N GLN A 427 6.49 -21.47 24.03
CA GLN A 427 7.71 -20.75 23.67
C GLN A 427 7.88 -19.47 24.51
N LEU A 428 6.81 -18.71 24.72
CA LEU A 428 6.84 -17.50 25.57
C LEU A 428 7.27 -17.85 27.00
N ARG A 429 6.69 -18.88 27.62
CA ARG A 429 7.06 -19.32 28.98
C ARG A 429 8.51 -19.82 29.06
N GLU A 430 9.01 -20.45 28.02
CA GLU A 430 10.41 -20.86 27.92
C GLU A 430 11.32 -19.64 27.88
N LYS A 431 11.05 -18.69 26.98
CA LYS A 431 11.86 -17.47 26.81
C LYS A 431 11.79 -16.53 28.00
N GLN A 432 10.65 -16.45 28.69
CA GLN A 432 10.53 -15.71 29.95
C GLN A 432 11.43 -16.29 31.05
N ARG A 433 11.45 -17.62 31.19
CA ARG A 433 12.37 -18.29 32.14
C ARG A 433 13.83 -18.11 31.76
N ALA A 434 14.14 -18.16 30.46
CA ALA A 434 15.49 -17.87 29.97
C ALA A 434 15.90 -16.42 30.28
N LEU A 435 14.98 -15.45 30.15
CA LEU A 435 15.23 -14.05 30.47
C LEU A 435 15.49 -13.84 31.96
N GLU A 436 14.68 -14.44 32.83
CA GLU A 436 14.87 -14.39 34.28
C GLU A 436 16.23 -14.99 34.68
N LYS A 437 16.56 -16.17 34.14
CA LYS A 437 17.86 -16.80 34.35
C LYS A 437 19.01 -15.89 33.89
N LEU A 438 18.92 -15.34 32.68
CA LEU A 438 19.94 -14.45 32.14
C LEU A 438 20.16 -13.22 33.03
N GLN A 439 19.09 -12.62 33.56
CA GLN A 439 19.19 -11.47 34.47
C GLN A 439 19.94 -11.82 35.76
N LEU A 440 19.69 -12.99 36.33
CA LEU A 440 20.39 -13.47 37.51
C LEU A 440 21.87 -13.74 37.21
N ASP A 441 22.16 -14.45 36.13
CA ASP A 441 23.53 -14.77 35.68
C ASP A 441 24.32 -13.47 35.40
N GLN A 442 23.69 -12.46 34.78
CA GLN A 442 24.31 -11.16 34.54
C GLN A 442 24.61 -10.39 35.82
N ALA A 443 23.70 -10.43 36.80
CA ALA A 443 23.91 -9.79 38.10
C ALA A 443 25.08 -10.41 38.88
N GLU A 444 25.26 -11.73 38.79
CA GLU A 444 26.42 -12.42 39.35
C GLU A 444 27.71 -12.06 38.61
N ALA A 445 27.67 -12.04 37.27
CA ALA A 445 28.81 -11.68 36.44
C ALA A 445 29.26 -10.22 36.65
N ASP A 446 28.32 -9.30 36.91
CA ASP A 446 28.63 -7.89 37.22
C ASP A 446 29.39 -7.75 38.54
N ARG A 447 28.95 -8.48 39.59
CA ARG A 447 29.67 -8.53 40.89
C ARG A 447 31.05 -9.14 40.74
N ALA A 448 31.18 -10.23 39.98
CA ALA A 448 32.47 -10.85 39.70
C ALA A 448 33.42 -9.89 38.95
N SER A 449 32.89 -9.16 37.96
CA SER A 449 33.67 -8.17 37.19
C SER A 449 34.12 -6.99 38.06
N GLU A 450 33.28 -6.54 39.01
CA GLU A 450 33.64 -5.49 39.96
C GLU A 450 34.76 -5.94 40.91
N LEU A 451 34.66 -7.17 41.44
CA LEU A 451 35.71 -7.75 42.27
C LEU A 451 37.04 -7.88 41.51
N ALA A 452 36.99 -8.31 40.25
CA ALA A 452 38.17 -8.42 39.41
C ALA A 452 38.87 -7.05 39.18
N VAL A 453 38.09 -5.98 39.01
CA VAL A 453 38.63 -4.61 38.93
C VAL A 453 39.29 -4.20 40.25
N ALA A 454 38.62 -4.42 41.38
CA ALA A 454 39.16 -4.10 42.71
C ALA A 454 40.45 -4.88 43.02
N GLU A 455 40.50 -6.16 42.67
CA GLU A 455 41.70 -6.99 42.81
C GLU A 455 42.85 -6.48 41.94
N ALA A 456 42.58 -6.16 40.67
CA ALA A 456 43.59 -5.63 39.77
C ALA A 456 44.16 -4.29 40.24
N GLN A 457 43.30 -3.39 40.75
CA GLN A 457 43.71 -2.12 41.37
C GLN A 457 44.57 -2.35 42.62
N SER A 458 44.13 -3.23 43.53
CA SER A 458 44.89 -3.56 44.74
C SER A 458 46.28 -4.12 44.39
N ASN A 459 46.37 -4.98 43.36
CA ASN A 459 47.63 -5.53 42.89
C ASN A 459 48.55 -4.45 42.29
N ALA A 460 47.99 -3.48 41.55
CA ALA A 460 48.74 -2.33 41.06
C ALA A 460 49.26 -1.45 42.21
N GLU A 461 48.45 -1.15 43.22
CA GLU A 461 48.86 -0.38 44.40
C GLU A 461 49.93 -1.09 45.23
N LYS A 462 49.85 -2.42 45.37
CA LYS A 462 50.89 -3.21 46.04
C LYS A 462 52.21 -3.13 45.26
N ALA A 463 52.16 -3.25 43.93
CA ALA A 463 53.34 -3.15 43.09
C ALA A 463 53.96 -1.73 43.14
N GLU A 464 53.13 -0.68 43.13
CA GLU A 464 53.55 0.71 43.32
C GLU A 464 54.29 0.89 44.65
N ARG A 465 53.68 0.44 45.76
CA ARG A 465 54.29 0.53 47.09
C ARG A 465 55.64 -0.18 47.15
N LYS A 466 55.76 -1.38 46.57
CA LYS A 466 57.04 -2.10 46.52
C LYS A 466 58.10 -1.33 45.72
N ALA A 467 57.72 -0.71 44.59
CA ALA A 467 58.64 0.05 43.75
C ALA A 467 59.02 1.43 44.32
N SER A 468 58.22 1.98 45.24
CA SER A 468 58.48 3.27 45.92
C SER A 468 59.55 3.20 47.02
N GLN A 469 60.01 2.00 47.39
CA GLN A 469 61.06 1.83 48.38
C GLN A 469 62.38 2.46 47.89
N PRO A 470 63.21 3.05 48.78
CA PRO A 470 64.47 3.66 48.41
C PRO A 470 65.38 2.70 47.64
N LYS A 471 65.87 3.14 46.48
CA LYS A 471 66.75 2.37 45.60
C LYS A 471 68.03 1.92 46.32
N GLU A 472 68.49 2.70 47.29
CA GLU A 472 69.71 2.43 48.06
C GLU A 472 69.56 1.23 49.00
N LEU A 473 68.32 0.87 49.37
CA LEU A 473 68.02 -0.22 50.31
C LEU A 473 67.77 -1.57 49.61
N ILE A 474 67.64 -1.57 48.28
CA ILE A 474 67.27 -2.73 47.48
C ILE A 474 68.37 -3.00 46.46
N ARG A 475 68.67 -4.28 46.19
CA ARG A 475 69.62 -4.64 45.13
C ARG A 475 69.10 -4.08 43.80
N ARG A 476 69.96 -3.40 43.03
CA ARG A 476 69.58 -2.74 41.77
C ARG A 476 68.74 -3.63 40.84
N VAL A 477 69.13 -4.90 40.68
CA VAL A 477 68.41 -5.88 39.85
C VAL A 477 66.99 -6.15 40.38
N ASP A 478 66.82 -6.25 41.69
CA ASP A 478 65.51 -6.43 42.30
C ASP A 478 64.66 -5.17 42.13
N TYR A 479 65.27 -3.99 42.30
CA TYR A 479 64.59 -2.70 42.10
C TYR A 479 64.08 -2.56 40.66
N ASP A 480 64.92 -2.85 39.66
CA ASP A 480 64.55 -2.78 38.24
C ASP A 480 63.38 -3.74 37.93
N LYS A 481 63.34 -4.93 38.55
CA LYS A 481 62.20 -5.86 38.43
C LYS A 481 60.92 -5.35 39.09
N LEU A 482 61.01 -4.67 40.25
CA LEU A 482 59.86 -4.05 40.91
C LEU A 482 59.26 -2.92 40.07
N VAL A 483 60.11 -2.12 39.41
CA VAL A 483 59.69 -1.07 38.46
C VAL A 483 58.90 -1.69 37.29
N ILE A 484 59.39 -2.80 36.72
CA ILE A 484 58.71 -3.54 35.65
C ILE A 484 57.37 -4.10 36.15
N GLU A 485 57.34 -4.72 37.34
CA GLU A 485 56.11 -5.27 37.94
C GLU A 485 55.06 -4.17 38.16
N ARG A 486 55.45 -2.99 38.65
CA ARG A 486 54.56 -1.83 38.75
C ARG A 486 53.95 -1.46 37.41
N THR A 487 54.78 -1.32 36.36
CA THR A 487 54.27 -0.95 35.02
C THR A 487 53.30 -1.99 34.47
N GLU A 488 53.62 -3.28 34.65
CA GLU A 488 52.77 -4.41 34.25
C GLU A 488 51.41 -4.35 34.98
N LYS A 489 51.40 -4.29 36.32
CA LYS A 489 50.16 -4.31 37.11
C LYS A 489 49.29 -3.07 36.88
N THR A 490 49.90 -1.90 36.69
CA THR A 490 49.16 -0.66 36.36
C THR A 490 48.44 -0.77 35.02
N ALA A 491 49.13 -1.28 33.99
CA ALA A 491 48.53 -1.47 32.67
C ALA A 491 47.44 -2.56 32.68
N LEU A 492 47.65 -3.67 33.40
CA LEU A 492 46.62 -4.71 33.58
C LEU A 492 45.38 -4.21 34.33
N ALA A 493 45.55 -3.37 35.35
CA ALA A 493 44.43 -2.76 36.07
C ALA A 493 43.58 -1.88 35.14
N ARG A 494 44.23 -1.04 34.32
CA ARG A 494 43.55 -0.25 33.30
C ARG A 494 42.76 -1.12 32.31
N LEU A 495 43.39 -2.13 31.72
CA LEU A 495 42.71 -3.02 30.76
C LEU A 495 41.56 -3.81 31.39
N THR A 496 41.61 -4.09 32.70
CA THR A 496 40.52 -4.76 33.40
C THR A 496 39.28 -3.86 33.53
N VAL A 497 39.47 -2.55 33.71
CA VAL A 497 38.37 -1.57 33.66
C VAL A 497 37.77 -1.50 32.26
N GLU A 498 38.62 -1.43 31.22
CA GLU A 498 38.17 -1.40 29.83
C GLU A 498 37.42 -2.69 29.45
N GLN A 499 37.91 -3.86 29.87
CA GLN A 499 37.24 -5.15 29.66
C GLN A 499 35.87 -5.20 30.32
N ARG A 500 35.74 -4.72 31.56
CA ARG A 500 34.44 -4.65 32.25
C ARG A 500 33.45 -3.81 31.46
N ALA A 501 33.85 -2.66 30.93
CA ALA A 501 32.98 -1.80 30.13
C ALA A 501 32.47 -2.49 28.85
N VAL A 502 33.36 -3.21 28.15
CA VAL A 502 33.00 -4.01 26.96
C VAL A 502 32.05 -5.15 27.32
N GLN A 503 32.32 -5.88 28.40
CA GLN A 503 31.46 -6.98 28.84
C GLN A 503 30.08 -6.51 29.29
N ILE A 504 29.96 -5.33 29.90
CA ILE A 504 28.67 -4.70 30.21
C ILE A 504 27.89 -4.41 28.92
N ARG A 505 28.55 -3.90 27.87
CA ARG A 505 27.90 -3.71 26.56
C ARG A 505 27.40 -5.03 25.97
N ALA A 506 28.22 -6.09 26.00
CA ALA A 506 27.85 -7.41 25.52
C ALA A 506 26.60 -7.96 26.25
N ARG A 507 26.60 -7.90 27.60
CA ARG A 507 25.48 -8.33 28.44
C ARG A 507 24.20 -7.55 28.16
N ARG A 508 24.30 -6.22 28.06
CA ARG A 508 23.14 -5.36 27.74
C ARG A 508 22.56 -5.68 26.37
N ALA A 509 23.40 -5.91 25.37
CA ALA A 509 22.97 -6.26 24.03
C ALA A 509 22.25 -7.62 24.01
N GLU A 510 22.79 -8.63 24.69
CA GLU A 510 22.15 -9.94 24.83
C GLU A 510 20.78 -9.86 25.51
N LEU A 511 20.68 -9.12 26.62
CA LEU A 511 19.44 -8.89 27.34
C LEU A 511 18.40 -8.18 26.46
N THR A 512 18.82 -7.15 25.71
CA THR A 512 17.95 -6.42 24.78
C THR A 512 17.42 -7.34 23.68
N GLY A 513 18.26 -8.21 23.12
CA GLY A 513 17.87 -9.17 22.10
C GLY A 513 16.83 -10.17 22.60
N LEU A 514 17.03 -10.72 23.81
CA LEU A 514 16.08 -11.67 24.41
C LEU A 514 14.77 -11.00 24.84
N GLN A 515 14.82 -9.76 25.33
CA GLN A 515 13.62 -8.97 25.62
C GLN A 515 12.79 -8.69 24.36
N ALA A 516 13.43 -8.35 23.24
CA ALA A 516 12.75 -8.20 21.96
C ALA A 516 12.10 -9.51 21.49
N GLU A 517 12.71 -10.66 21.78
CA GLU A 517 12.12 -11.98 21.52
C GLU A 517 10.86 -12.24 22.35
N VAL A 518 10.92 -11.96 23.65
CA VAL A 518 9.76 -12.09 24.55
C VAL A 518 8.62 -11.15 24.13
N ALA A 519 8.94 -9.88 23.79
CA ALA A 519 7.94 -8.90 23.38
C ALA A 519 7.20 -9.31 22.09
N ASP A 520 7.92 -9.85 21.11
CA ASP A 520 7.35 -10.36 19.86
C ASP A 520 6.42 -11.56 20.11
N LEU A 521 6.87 -12.54 20.91
CA LEU A 521 6.02 -13.67 21.30
C LEU A 521 4.77 -13.23 22.06
N GLN A 522 4.89 -12.24 22.95
CA GLN A 522 3.75 -11.65 23.65
C GLN A 522 2.75 -11.00 22.67
N GLN A 523 3.24 -10.25 21.68
CA GLN A 523 2.40 -9.65 20.64
C GLN A 523 1.71 -10.71 19.78
N GLN A 524 2.41 -11.78 19.41
CA GLN A 524 1.85 -12.89 18.64
C GLN A 524 0.76 -13.62 19.44
N VAL A 525 1.01 -13.94 20.72
CA VAL A 525 0.00 -14.53 21.61
C VAL A 525 -1.19 -13.61 21.79
N ALA A 526 -0.99 -12.30 21.99
CA ALA A 526 -2.07 -11.34 22.11
C ALA A 526 -2.91 -11.25 20.82
N ALA A 527 -2.26 -11.25 19.65
CA ALA A 527 -2.94 -11.24 18.35
C ALA A 527 -3.76 -12.50 18.13
N LEU A 528 -3.21 -13.69 18.44
CA LEU A 528 -3.94 -14.96 18.35
C LEU A 528 -5.09 -15.03 19.35
N THR A 529 -4.90 -14.56 20.58
CA THR A 529 -5.96 -14.52 21.61
C THR A 529 -7.11 -13.60 21.19
N LYS A 530 -6.77 -12.41 20.67
CA LYS A 530 -7.76 -11.47 20.12
C LYS A 530 -8.47 -12.08 18.90
N GLY A 531 -7.72 -12.73 18.02
CA GLY A 531 -8.26 -13.44 16.85
C GLY A 531 -9.22 -14.55 17.24
N GLN A 532 -8.87 -15.35 18.24
CA GLN A 532 -9.70 -16.42 18.78
C GLN A 532 -11.03 -15.89 19.32
N ALA A 533 -11.00 -14.80 20.08
CA ALA A 533 -12.21 -14.13 20.55
C ALA A 533 -13.06 -13.58 19.38
N ALA A 534 -12.41 -13.05 18.34
CA ALA A 534 -13.05 -12.52 17.15
C ALA A 534 -13.61 -13.60 16.20
N MET A 535 -13.32 -14.89 16.42
CA MET A 535 -13.96 -15.98 15.65
C MET A 535 -15.45 -16.11 15.96
N THR A 536 -15.91 -15.55 17.08
CA THR A 536 -17.34 -15.37 17.34
C THR A 536 -17.74 -13.96 16.93
N VAL A 537 -18.39 -13.84 15.77
CA VAL A 537 -18.84 -12.55 15.24
C VAL A 537 -20.14 -12.15 15.91
N LEU A 538 -20.06 -11.15 16.78
CA LEU A 538 -21.21 -10.56 17.47
C LEU A 538 -21.83 -9.44 16.64
N ALA A 539 -23.15 -9.28 16.74
CA ALA A 539 -23.87 -8.18 16.12
C ALA A 539 -23.53 -6.86 16.84
N PRO A 540 -22.98 -5.83 16.17
CA PRO A 540 -22.71 -4.56 16.84
C PRO A 540 -23.98 -3.76 17.14
N ARG A 541 -25.10 -4.14 16.51
CA ARG A 541 -26.40 -3.48 16.62
C ARG A 541 -27.51 -4.47 16.25
N LYS A 542 -28.77 -4.06 16.48
CA LYS A 542 -29.93 -4.81 16.03
C LYS A 542 -29.96 -4.85 14.49
N GLY A 543 -30.22 -6.01 13.91
CA GLY A 543 -30.25 -6.16 12.45
C GLY A 543 -30.85 -7.49 11.99
N LEU A 544 -31.13 -7.58 10.70
CA LEU A 544 -31.65 -8.76 10.02
C LEU A 544 -30.52 -9.45 9.25
N VAL A 545 -30.37 -10.76 9.45
CA VAL A 545 -29.27 -11.55 8.89
C VAL A 545 -29.63 -12.03 7.48
N MET A 546 -28.81 -11.70 6.49
CA MET A 546 -28.98 -12.09 5.09
C MET A 546 -27.78 -12.94 4.64
N TYR A 547 -28.01 -14.12 4.08
CA TYR A 547 -26.91 -14.96 3.61
C TYR A 547 -26.33 -14.43 2.31
N ARG A 548 -25.02 -14.56 2.15
CA ARG A 548 -24.37 -14.34 0.86
C ARG A 548 -24.17 -15.66 0.14
N THR A 549 -24.28 -15.62 -1.19
CA THR A 549 -23.90 -16.70 -2.08
C THR A 549 -22.39 -16.71 -2.29
N THR A 550 -21.81 -17.90 -2.35
CA THR A 550 -20.40 -18.11 -2.69
C THR A 550 -20.17 -17.92 -4.18
N PHE A 551 -18.90 -17.96 -4.62
CA PHE A 551 -18.52 -17.90 -6.03
C PHE A 551 -19.18 -19.00 -6.89
N SER A 552 -19.57 -20.14 -6.30
CA SER A 552 -20.29 -21.23 -6.98
C SER A 552 -21.81 -20.99 -7.07
N GLY A 553 -22.33 -19.88 -6.54
CA GLY A 553 -23.76 -19.59 -6.48
C GLY A 553 -24.50 -20.33 -5.36
N GLU A 554 -23.79 -21.05 -4.49
CA GLU A 554 -24.36 -21.81 -3.37
C GLU A 554 -24.43 -20.94 -2.11
N LYS A 555 -25.46 -21.14 -1.27
CA LYS A 555 -25.57 -20.47 0.02
C LYS A 555 -24.58 -21.08 1.01
N VAL A 556 -23.91 -20.24 1.81
CA VAL A 556 -23.02 -20.72 2.88
C VAL A 556 -23.83 -21.42 3.96
N THR A 557 -23.49 -22.67 4.28
CA THR A 557 -24.16 -23.48 5.31
C THR A 557 -23.22 -23.85 6.45
N VAL A 558 -23.79 -24.24 7.59
CA VAL A 558 -23.00 -24.75 8.73
C VAL A 558 -22.14 -25.95 8.28
N GLY A 559 -20.86 -25.94 8.64
CA GLY A 559 -19.86 -26.91 8.21
C GLY A 559 -19.08 -26.51 6.96
N SER A 560 -19.53 -25.48 6.23
CA SER A 560 -18.84 -24.97 5.04
C SER A 560 -17.47 -24.41 5.40
N GLN A 561 -16.53 -24.56 4.47
CA GLN A 561 -15.19 -24.01 4.61
C GLN A 561 -15.14 -22.61 4.00
N VAL A 562 -14.76 -21.63 4.83
CA VAL A 562 -14.80 -20.21 4.50
C VAL A 562 -13.39 -19.67 4.52
N TRP A 563 -12.98 -19.07 3.41
CA TRP A 563 -11.68 -18.42 3.33
C TRP A 563 -11.72 -17.07 4.03
N MET A 564 -10.59 -16.68 4.62
CA MET A 564 -10.40 -15.35 5.18
C MET A 564 -10.83 -14.29 4.15
N GLY A 565 -11.65 -13.34 4.59
CA GLY A 565 -12.11 -12.25 3.73
C GLY A 565 -13.39 -12.51 2.93
N LEU A 566 -13.85 -13.76 2.82
CA LEU A 566 -15.16 -14.05 2.25
C LEU A 566 -16.25 -13.83 3.31
N SER A 567 -17.22 -12.99 2.98
CA SER A 567 -18.37 -12.74 3.86
C SER A 567 -19.42 -13.83 3.70
N VAL A 568 -19.88 -14.39 4.82
CA VAL A 568 -20.89 -15.47 4.85
C VAL A 568 -22.31 -14.92 4.93
N ALA A 569 -22.46 -13.75 5.54
CA ALA A 569 -23.73 -13.06 5.67
C ALA A 569 -23.53 -11.54 5.71
N THR A 570 -24.63 -10.81 5.66
CA THR A 570 -24.70 -9.37 5.84
C THR A 570 -25.73 -9.08 6.93
N LEU A 571 -25.38 -8.22 7.89
CA LEU A 571 -26.30 -7.71 8.89
C LEU A 571 -26.88 -6.38 8.38
N ALA A 572 -28.14 -6.41 7.97
CA ALA A 572 -28.87 -5.24 7.50
C ALA A 572 -29.65 -4.58 8.64
N ASP A 573 -29.73 -3.25 8.67
CA ASP A 573 -30.64 -2.52 9.56
C ASP A 573 -32.08 -2.59 9.04
N PRO A 574 -33.04 -3.18 9.78
CA PRO A 574 -34.45 -3.16 9.41
C PRO A 574 -35.14 -1.82 9.69
N ASP A 575 -34.57 -0.98 10.57
CA ASP A 575 -35.19 0.29 10.98
C ASP A 575 -34.76 1.44 10.03
N GLN A 576 -33.67 1.27 9.28
CA GLN A 576 -33.14 2.24 8.30
C GLN A 576 -33.12 1.68 6.88
N LEU A 577 -34.30 1.29 6.39
CA LEU A 577 -34.51 0.89 5.02
C LEU A 577 -34.69 2.11 4.12
N TYR A 578 -34.16 2.01 2.91
CA TYR A 578 -34.36 2.97 1.84
C TYR A 578 -34.48 2.20 0.52
N VAL A 579 -35.01 2.84 -0.50
CA VAL A 579 -35.00 2.29 -1.86
C VAL A 579 -33.83 2.90 -2.60
N ASN A 580 -32.93 2.05 -3.07
CA ASN A 580 -31.96 2.43 -4.08
C ASN A 580 -32.59 2.18 -5.44
N ALA A 581 -32.85 3.23 -6.20
CA ALA A 581 -33.53 3.18 -7.48
C ALA A 581 -32.71 3.87 -8.56
N THR A 582 -32.94 3.51 -9.82
CA THR A 582 -32.28 4.17 -10.95
C THR A 582 -33.31 4.85 -11.83
N ILE A 583 -33.12 6.14 -12.11
CA ILE A 583 -34.01 6.91 -12.98
C ILE A 583 -33.34 7.19 -14.34
N PRO A 584 -34.04 7.02 -15.47
CA PRO A 584 -33.53 7.40 -16.78
C PRO A 584 -33.21 8.88 -16.90
N GLU A 585 -32.20 9.21 -17.69
CA GLU A 585 -31.70 10.59 -17.86
C GLU A 585 -32.77 11.62 -18.19
N ALA A 586 -33.61 11.34 -19.20
CA ALA A 586 -34.65 12.25 -19.67
C ALA A 586 -35.68 12.67 -18.60
N GLN A 587 -35.77 11.89 -17.51
CA GLN A 587 -36.74 12.11 -16.43
C GLN A 587 -36.08 12.69 -15.18
N ALA A 588 -34.75 12.62 -15.07
CA ALA A 588 -34.00 13.00 -13.87
C ALA A 588 -34.10 14.49 -13.51
N SER A 589 -34.30 15.40 -14.48
CA SER A 589 -34.47 16.84 -14.20
C SER A 589 -35.80 17.21 -13.58
N ASN A 590 -36.82 16.37 -13.76
CA ASN A 590 -38.15 16.63 -13.20
C ASN A 590 -38.26 16.16 -11.74
N VAL A 591 -37.22 15.52 -11.21
CA VAL A 591 -37.20 15.00 -9.84
C VAL A 591 -36.53 15.98 -8.89
N ARG A 592 -37.17 16.23 -7.75
CA ARG A 592 -36.66 17.12 -6.71
C ARG A 592 -36.45 16.37 -5.40
N ILE A 593 -35.45 16.80 -4.63
CA ILE A 593 -35.28 16.36 -3.24
C ILE A 593 -36.53 16.80 -2.45
N GLY A 594 -37.09 15.88 -1.67
CA GLY A 594 -38.34 16.03 -0.93
C GLY A 594 -39.60 15.61 -1.70
N GLN A 595 -39.50 15.27 -2.99
CA GLN A 595 -40.66 14.83 -3.77
C GLN A 595 -41.22 13.51 -3.25
N GLN A 596 -42.54 13.41 -3.16
CA GLN A 596 -43.25 12.23 -2.69
C GLN A 596 -43.26 11.11 -3.74
N ALA A 597 -43.14 9.87 -3.29
CA ALA A 597 -43.07 8.66 -4.09
C ALA A 597 -43.94 7.56 -3.47
N ARG A 598 -44.62 6.79 -4.31
CA ARG A 598 -45.32 5.58 -3.92
C ARG A 598 -44.48 4.37 -4.31
N VAL A 599 -43.98 3.63 -3.32
CA VAL A 599 -43.19 2.41 -3.52
C VAL A 599 -44.09 1.20 -3.39
N THR A 600 -44.08 0.33 -4.39
CA THR A 600 -44.84 -0.92 -4.41
C THR A 600 -43.87 -2.10 -4.38
N VAL A 601 -44.06 -3.00 -3.43
CA VAL A 601 -43.23 -4.20 -3.27
C VAL A 601 -43.94 -5.41 -3.90
N PRO A 602 -43.39 -6.03 -4.96
CA PRO A 602 -43.91 -7.25 -5.54
C PRO A 602 -43.99 -8.36 -4.49
N GLY A 603 -45.18 -8.93 -4.28
CA GLY A 603 -45.42 -10.05 -3.37
C GLY A 603 -46.17 -9.72 -2.08
N THR A 604 -46.02 -8.50 -1.52
CA THR A 604 -46.85 -8.04 -0.37
C THR A 604 -48.01 -7.15 -0.80
N ASN A 605 -48.01 -6.63 -2.04
CA ASN A 605 -49.00 -5.68 -2.57
C ASN A 605 -49.22 -4.44 -1.67
N GLN A 606 -48.26 -4.13 -0.79
CA GLN A 606 -48.29 -2.93 0.02
C GLN A 606 -47.71 -1.76 -0.79
N ALA A 607 -48.47 -0.66 -0.83
CA ALA A 607 -48.00 0.62 -1.33
C ALA A 607 -47.55 1.47 -0.14
N LEU A 608 -46.25 1.77 -0.08
CA LEU A 608 -45.63 2.55 0.98
C LEU A 608 -45.33 3.96 0.47
N SER A 609 -45.49 4.96 1.33
CA SER A 609 -45.11 6.34 1.02
C SER A 609 -43.63 6.53 1.35
N ALA A 610 -42.92 7.15 0.43
CA ALA A 610 -41.52 7.49 0.54
C ALA A 610 -41.28 8.88 -0.07
N HIS A 611 -40.17 9.51 0.25
CA HIS A 611 -39.75 10.76 -0.37
C HIS A 611 -38.30 10.67 -0.88
N VAL A 612 -38.01 11.45 -1.91
CA VAL A 612 -36.65 11.57 -2.45
C VAL A 612 -35.75 12.25 -1.42
N VAL A 613 -34.69 11.59 -0.98
CA VAL A 613 -33.70 12.18 -0.05
C VAL A 613 -32.43 12.58 -0.77
N ALA A 614 -32.00 11.78 -1.75
CA ALA A 614 -30.79 12.07 -2.50
C ALA A 614 -30.96 11.68 -3.96
N LEU A 615 -30.25 12.43 -4.81
CA LEU A 615 -30.02 12.11 -6.22
C LEU A 615 -28.52 11.95 -6.40
N GLY A 616 -28.10 10.90 -7.09
CA GLY A 616 -26.71 10.66 -7.45
C GLY A 616 -26.10 11.90 -8.10
N ARG A 617 -24.82 12.16 -7.83
CA ARG A 617 -24.10 13.34 -8.35
C ARG A 617 -23.44 13.10 -9.71
N ALA A 618 -23.74 11.96 -10.33
CA ALA A 618 -23.28 11.60 -11.65
C ALA A 618 -24.37 10.78 -12.35
N PHE A 619 -24.37 10.85 -13.68
CA PHE A 619 -25.06 9.89 -14.54
C PHE A 619 -24.07 8.82 -14.98
N HIS A 620 -24.56 7.60 -15.14
CA HIS A 620 -23.76 6.48 -15.61
C HIS A 620 -24.62 5.53 -16.45
N GLY A 621 -23.99 4.66 -17.23
CA GLY A 621 -24.71 3.59 -17.92
C GLY A 621 -25.28 2.58 -16.92
N LYS A 622 -26.50 2.08 -17.14
CA LYS A 622 -27.13 1.06 -16.29
C LYS A 622 -26.30 -0.23 -16.24
N SER A 623 -25.71 -0.64 -17.37
CA SER A 623 -24.71 -1.71 -17.43
C SER A 623 -23.92 -1.65 -18.74
N THR A 624 -22.88 -2.48 -18.88
CA THR A 624 -22.19 -2.67 -20.17
C THR A 624 -23.08 -3.28 -21.25
N ALA A 625 -24.15 -4.01 -20.88
CA ALA A 625 -25.10 -4.62 -21.80
C ALA A 625 -26.30 -3.70 -22.13
N GLN A 626 -26.66 -2.79 -21.22
CA GLN A 626 -27.75 -1.82 -21.37
C GLN A 626 -27.19 -0.40 -21.24
N SER A 627 -26.92 0.23 -22.39
CA SER A 627 -26.28 1.56 -22.49
C SER A 627 -27.22 2.73 -22.13
N THR A 628 -28.38 2.47 -21.51
CA THR A 628 -29.27 3.54 -21.03
C THR A 628 -28.57 4.30 -19.92
N ILE A 629 -28.45 5.62 -20.10
CA ILE A 629 -27.90 6.51 -19.08
C ILE A 629 -28.94 6.70 -17.99
N VAL A 630 -28.54 6.39 -16.76
CA VAL A 630 -29.37 6.47 -15.56
C VAL A 630 -28.67 7.30 -14.51
N ARG A 631 -29.46 7.74 -13.53
CA ARG A 631 -29.00 8.43 -12.33
C ARG A 631 -29.52 7.69 -11.12
N ASP A 632 -28.67 7.51 -10.12
CA ASP A 632 -29.10 6.92 -8.86
C ASP A 632 -30.06 7.86 -8.13
N LEU A 633 -31.05 7.26 -7.48
CA LEU A 633 -32.11 7.93 -6.74
C LEU A 633 -32.32 7.18 -5.42
N GLU A 634 -32.22 7.91 -4.31
CA GLU A 634 -32.51 7.37 -2.99
C GLU A 634 -33.88 7.84 -2.51
N LEU A 635 -34.77 6.88 -2.24
CA LEU A 635 -36.07 7.14 -1.63
C LEU A 635 -36.07 6.66 -0.19
N GLN A 636 -36.40 7.55 0.75
CA GLN A 636 -36.58 7.22 2.15
C GLN A 636 -38.05 6.99 2.46
N PHE A 637 -38.38 5.89 3.14
CA PHE A 637 -39.74 5.65 3.61
C PHE A 637 -40.12 6.66 4.71
N ASP A 638 -41.36 7.17 4.66
CA ASP A 638 -41.87 8.16 5.63
C ASP A 638 -42.18 7.57 7.03
N GLY A 639 -42.24 6.24 7.11
CA GLY A 639 -42.40 5.49 8.37
C GLY A 639 -41.51 4.26 8.37
N ALA A 640 -41.42 3.55 9.50
CA ALA A 640 -40.70 2.29 9.60
C ALA A 640 -41.52 1.17 8.94
N PRO A 641 -41.13 0.69 7.76
CA PRO A 641 -41.95 -0.27 7.04
C PRO A 641 -41.80 -1.66 7.68
N ALA A 642 -42.86 -2.14 8.34
CA ALA A 642 -42.83 -3.42 9.01
C ALA A 642 -42.92 -4.59 8.02
N GLY A 643 -42.00 -5.57 8.15
CA GLY A 643 -42.03 -6.80 7.35
C GLY A 643 -41.37 -6.71 5.97
N LEU A 644 -40.69 -5.61 5.65
CA LEU A 644 -39.85 -5.53 4.45
C LEU A 644 -38.51 -6.24 4.64
N LYS A 645 -38.06 -6.91 3.59
CA LYS A 645 -36.75 -7.54 3.54
C LYS A 645 -35.82 -6.72 2.65
N PRO A 646 -34.62 -6.36 3.11
CA PRO A 646 -33.54 -5.89 2.24
C PRO A 646 -33.29 -6.89 1.11
N GLY A 647 -32.97 -6.43 -0.09
CA GLY A 647 -32.78 -7.28 -1.27
C GLY A 647 -34.02 -7.43 -2.16
N ALA A 648 -35.18 -6.94 -1.74
CA ALA A 648 -36.40 -7.06 -2.53
C ALA A 648 -36.46 -5.99 -3.63
N ALA A 649 -36.70 -6.41 -4.87
CA ALA A 649 -36.99 -5.51 -5.98
C ALA A 649 -38.28 -4.74 -5.69
N VAL A 650 -38.33 -3.47 -6.06
CA VAL A 650 -39.49 -2.59 -5.87
C VAL A 650 -39.72 -1.73 -7.09
N GLN A 651 -40.98 -1.31 -7.22
CA GLN A 651 -41.40 -0.37 -8.25
C GLN A 651 -41.89 0.91 -7.57
N ALA A 652 -41.19 2.02 -7.80
CA ALA A 652 -41.53 3.31 -7.25
C ALA A 652 -42.17 4.21 -8.32
N VAL A 653 -43.25 4.89 -7.99
CA VAL A 653 -43.90 5.89 -8.86
C VAL A 653 -43.84 7.23 -8.15
N LEU A 654 -43.17 8.21 -8.76
CA LEU A 654 -43.11 9.57 -8.21
C LEU A 654 -44.48 10.25 -8.35
N VAL A 655 -44.94 10.89 -7.28
CA VAL A 655 -46.17 11.67 -7.28
C VAL A 655 -45.88 13.01 -7.95
N ALA A 656 -46.74 13.43 -8.87
CA ALA A 656 -46.61 14.74 -9.52
C ALA A 656 -46.74 15.86 -8.49
N ASP A 657 -45.81 16.83 -8.52
CA ASP A 657 -45.81 17.98 -7.60
C ASP A 657 -47.17 18.70 -7.61
N ALA A 658 -47.88 18.67 -6.48
CA ALA A 658 -49.17 19.33 -6.32
C ALA A 658 -49.08 20.87 -6.22
N HIS A 659 -47.88 21.45 -6.16
CA HIS A 659 -47.69 22.90 -5.97
C HIS A 659 -47.79 23.76 -7.24
N GLY A 660 -48.26 23.21 -8.37
CA GLY A 660 -48.53 23.99 -9.58
C GLY A 660 -49.90 24.67 -9.65
N LYS A 661 -50.81 24.49 -8.67
CA LYS A 661 -52.21 24.94 -8.76
C LYS A 661 -52.64 26.12 -7.87
N GLU A 662 -51.73 26.75 -7.13
CA GLU A 662 -52.01 28.02 -6.43
C GLU A 662 -51.20 29.19 -7.01
N ARG A 663 -51.41 29.46 -8.30
CA ARG A 663 -51.25 30.81 -8.86
C ARG A 663 -52.45 31.11 -9.76
N LYS A 664 -53.58 31.40 -9.12
CA LYS A 664 -54.66 32.20 -9.70
C LYS A 664 -55.34 32.98 -8.58
N GLN A 665 -55.05 34.27 -8.49
CA GLN A 665 -55.95 35.34 -8.96
C GLN A 665 -55.12 36.58 -9.27
#